data_AF-A0AAC8ZB21-F1
#
_entry.id   AF-A0AAC8ZB21-F1
#
_cell.length_a   1.000
_cell.length_b   1.000
_cell.length_c   1.000
_cell.angle_alpha   90.00
_cell.angle_beta   90.00
_cell.angle_gamma   90.00
#
_symmetry.space_group_name_H-M   'P 1'
#
loop_
_entity.id
_entity.type
_entity.pdbx_description
1 polymer ?
#
loop_
_entity_poly.entity_id
_entity_poly.type
_entity_poly.pdbx_seq_one_letter_code
_entity_poly.pdbx_strand_id
1 'polypeptide(L)'
;MNEVVSKDPSKLLGKQEIAGKIADYILVNPNGMSCDGCGFINISNASLVVGNPNITDGVLKGYRIDGSHNISTTKDISAEKTNLNLIAPVVNIKGNIKGKDYVNIITGHNEINVNNDQLSISVLPNKGKVLDGKIAGSIQANRIRIHSTDNRATLDIETGQLKGTNSVYIGAGNLKVHGHIDTKNNNKNKNKYVLKSTSQEYQASMITGDDINLNITNQLTINAANLTGKNIVLKAAKSQFGTEKTLNKHYEKNNRSSGSWYHNNETSKEEEINYVTSIKGDNVGIVADQGAIDGQSLKITAQNTTLYGKQGVTLRGTQNINRNEKVEKFKNETSNLTTGKKFNKNQQSQYIASELDIKGNLKIGGGDIKLSGVKVRTGGDFLVKNTGSTTVNAENILNSNNIDNYENYWGGIGGSNTVKKNESITLQQGADLVINGKTYIDSEKGVKISGSCLVSGKEALVRAHKGGLVIDDVKNEITSLNVIRKGTVFDITKASAKDFKQNSVSRGSTVKSESNLKLVSDAGDIEVAGSLVKSLGDLIVKTDDKSNLYVKGGQNIMERESEKSGLTTKGNLDTSLGIDTVKNIAVSVTGEVLPDLMQGKIDNLQEKVLDGIKKAVSDESVSAHTDLISYSEENKSEKAVTHSASRLEGNNVRLEAGNVELANSKVIASNDADIKANTLKTTAEYDVMKSTESQLSVSLSDTVTAKLTGVTNQVAWGIQYSDINKTQSIAQTSSIQAGHDVNLNTQHSTHVGSNINAGHNVNETAKSIEHLAAKNESIEKKTHGGVSLALDVGLHAENGISTKLGIQAGGGDSERQVTTNQVTQITARNNINSQSEKLIDQGTQYRANGDITLNSEEHKLSAVEDKVTTSGVNAGINVGVSVSTADFAKYDVGANINGSYGQESTSSTKVQGAEIKGANVNINTTQLESQATDITAVRDLKVKADSAKFTQATDTQHANGIKVSVEVGGEVSVIPPSAITPKSLTAGLGIDGHGSEVNQAVTGHLKGDNVSIETKNAFLQGTTIDAKNKSLSGTVITEQAHSSSHAISGNFKANFDSQPPKLSVDAKMAIR
;
A
#
# COMPACT_ATOMS: atom_id res chain seq x y z
N MET A 1 47.45 56.79 -17.73
CA MET A 1 47.73 55.34 -17.56
C MET A 1 48.92 55.19 -16.64
N ASN A 2 48.89 54.23 -15.73
CA ASN A 2 50.01 53.86 -14.85
C ASN A 2 50.45 52.44 -15.23
N GLU A 3 51.71 52.27 -15.62
CA GLU A 3 52.29 50.97 -16.00
C GLU A 3 53.44 50.64 -15.05
N VAL A 4 53.41 49.44 -14.46
CA VAL A 4 54.51 48.93 -13.64
C VAL A 4 55.45 48.13 -14.53
N VAL A 5 56.63 48.68 -14.77
CA VAL A 5 57.69 48.06 -15.60
C VAL A 5 58.68 47.20 -14.80
N SER A 6 58.52 47.12 -13.47
CA SER A 6 59.31 46.23 -12.61
C SER A 6 58.70 44.82 -12.54
N LYS A 7 59.30 43.93 -11.73
CA LYS A 7 58.78 42.58 -11.46
C LYS A 7 57.90 42.50 -10.21
N ASP A 8 57.65 43.63 -9.55
CA ASP A 8 56.92 43.64 -8.28
C ASP A 8 55.41 43.72 -8.50
N PRO A 9 54.60 42.98 -7.72
CA PRO A 9 53.15 43.12 -7.74
C PRO A 9 52.69 44.44 -7.10
N SER A 10 51.53 44.94 -7.51
CA SER A 10 50.93 46.15 -6.92
C SER A 10 50.05 45.82 -5.70
N LYS A 11 50.17 46.60 -4.63
CA LYS A 11 49.29 46.53 -3.45
C LYS A 11 48.58 47.86 -3.27
N LEU A 12 47.27 47.89 -3.50
CA LEU A 12 46.42 49.07 -3.33
C LEU A 12 45.68 48.97 -1.99
N LEU A 13 46.19 49.68 -0.98
CA LEU A 13 45.66 49.66 0.39
C LEU A 13 44.86 50.93 0.76
N GLY A 14 44.58 51.80 -0.23
CA GLY A 14 43.93 53.10 -0.02
C GLY A 14 43.32 53.67 -1.31
N LYS A 15 42.71 54.85 -1.19
CA LYS A 15 41.99 55.49 -2.29
C LYS A 15 42.94 56.20 -3.25
N GLN A 16 42.69 56.04 -4.54
CA GLN A 16 43.36 56.75 -5.62
C GLN A 16 42.48 57.94 -6.05
N GLU A 17 43.11 59.10 -6.18
CA GLU A 17 42.45 60.36 -6.53
C GLU A 17 43.12 60.98 -7.74
N ILE A 18 42.31 61.49 -8.67
CA ILE A 18 42.78 62.39 -9.72
C ILE A 18 42.48 63.82 -9.27
N ALA A 19 43.53 64.58 -8.93
CA ALA A 19 43.40 66.00 -8.68
C ALA A 19 43.16 66.75 -10.01
N GLY A 20 42.04 67.48 -10.13
CA GLY A 20 41.71 68.27 -11.32
C GLY A 20 40.54 67.71 -12.13
N LYS A 21 40.68 67.67 -13.47
CA LYS A 21 39.61 67.17 -14.35
C LYS A 21 39.40 65.67 -14.15
N ILE A 22 38.15 65.23 -14.11
CA ILE A 22 37.80 63.80 -14.11
C ILE A 22 38.43 63.13 -15.33
N ALA A 23 39.02 61.95 -15.12
CA ALA A 23 39.64 61.16 -16.16
C ALA A 23 39.57 59.67 -15.83
N ASP A 24 39.91 58.84 -16.82
CA ASP A 24 40.02 57.41 -16.64
C ASP A 24 41.33 57.03 -15.97
N TYR A 25 41.25 56.07 -15.05
CA TYR A 25 42.38 55.52 -14.34
C TYR A 25 42.64 54.11 -14.84
N ILE A 26 43.87 53.86 -15.30
CA ILE A 26 44.31 52.52 -15.72
C ILE A 26 45.58 52.22 -14.93
N LEU A 27 45.62 51.07 -14.25
CA LEU A 27 46.82 50.51 -13.64
C LEU A 27 47.10 49.14 -14.25
N VAL A 28 48.23 49.02 -14.92
CA VAL A 28 48.67 47.78 -15.59
C VAL A 28 49.90 47.22 -14.90
N ASN A 29 49.82 45.98 -14.42
CA ASN A 29 50.95 45.27 -13.80
C ASN A 29 50.88 43.75 -14.05
N PRO A 30 51.73 43.17 -14.91
CA PRO A 30 51.69 41.74 -15.25
C PRO A 30 52.08 40.81 -14.08
N ASN A 31 52.67 41.34 -12.99
CA ASN A 31 53.14 40.57 -11.84
C ASN A 31 52.04 40.33 -10.78
N GLY A 32 50.83 40.86 -11.00
CA GLY A 32 49.69 40.67 -10.11
C GLY A 32 49.36 41.90 -9.27
N MET A 33 48.19 41.86 -8.64
CA MET A 33 47.64 42.99 -7.89
C MET A 33 46.79 42.55 -6.70
N SER A 34 46.89 43.27 -5.58
CA SER A 34 45.91 43.22 -4.50
C SER A 34 45.24 44.58 -4.31
N CYS A 35 43.93 44.58 -4.07
CA CYS A 35 43.13 45.79 -3.84
C CYS A 35 42.34 45.61 -2.54
N ASP A 36 42.91 46.05 -1.43
CA ASP A 36 42.42 45.79 -0.08
C ASP A 36 42.10 47.10 0.64
N GLY A 37 40.85 47.57 0.53
CA GLY A 37 40.44 48.88 1.06
C GLY A 37 40.70 50.01 0.06
N CYS A 38 40.94 49.66 -1.20
CA CYS A 38 41.18 50.61 -2.26
C CYS A 38 39.89 51.35 -2.67
N GLY A 39 40.04 52.47 -3.36
CA GLY A 39 38.89 53.20 -3.89
C GLY A 39 39.29 54.26 -4.91
N PHE A 40 38.29 54.88 -5.53
CA PHE A 40 38.51 55.81 -6.63
C PHE A 40 37.75 57.11 -6.37
N ILE A 41 38.46 58.23 -6.42
CA ILE A 41 37.94 59.59 -6.22
C ILE A 41 38.19 60.38 -7.50
N ASN A 42 37.15 61.05 -8.01
CA ASN A 42 37.20 61.85 -9.23
C ASN A 42 37.67 61.04 -10.47
N ILE A 43 37.20 59.79 -10.59
CA ILE A 43 37.54 58.87 -11.69
C ILE A 43 36.24 58.32 -12.29
N SER A 44 36.07 58.48 -13.60
CA SER A 44 34.91 57.98 -14.35
C SER A 44 34.98 56.47 -14.53
N ASN A 45 36.08 55.96 -15.08
CA ASN A 45 36.34 54.54 -15.28
C ASN A 45 37.70 54.17 -14.67
N ALA A 46 37.73 53.11 -13.86
CA ALA A 46 38.94 52.53 -13.32
C ALA A 46 39.15 51.14 -13.93
N SER A 47 40.34 50.88 -14.49
CA SER A 47 40.73 49.58 -15.03
C SER A 47 41.99 49.08 -14.33
N LEU A 48 41.85 47.98 -13.59
CA LEU A 48 42.95 47.27 -12.96
C LEU A 48 43.28 46.06 -13.82
N VAL A 49 44.48 46.05 -14.41
CA VAL A 49 44.87 45.08 -15.44
C VAL A 49 46.13 44.34 -15.01
N VAL A 50 46.04 43.01 -14.92
CA VAL A 50 47.20 42.13 -14.74
C VAL A 50 47.56 41.53 -16.09
N GLY A 51 48.40 42.24 -16.83
CA GLY A 51 48.87 41.89 -18.16
C GLY A 51 49.79 42.96 -18.71
N ASN A 52 50.02 42.94 -20.02
CA ASN A 52 50.87 43.91 -20.71
C ASN A 52 50.01 44.86 -21.56
N PRO A 53 50.22 46.18 -21.54
CA PRO A 53 49.51 47.09 -22.43
C PRO A 53 50.01 46.92 -23.87
N ASN A 54 49.11 47.03 -24.84
CA ASN A 54 49.45 47.11 -26.26
C ASN A 54 49.32 48.56 -26.72
N ILE A 55 50.45 49.23 -26.97
CA ILE A 55 50.52 50.62 -27.39
C ILE A 55 51.13 50.68 -28.78
N THR A 56 50.43 51.32 -29.72
CA THR A 56 50.91 51.52 -31.10
C THR A 56 50.76 52.99 -31.43
N ASP A 57 51.84 53.62 -31.91
CA ASP A 57 51.91 55.06 -32.24
C ASP A 57 51.43 55.98 -31.10
N GLY A 58 51.77 55.62 -29.85
CA GLY A 58 51.36 56.36 -28.65
C GLY A 58 49.88 56.19 -28.26
N VAL A 59 49.12 55.36 -28.97
CA VAL A 59 47.71 55.07 -28.69
C VAL A 59 47.59 53.70 -28.02
N LEU A 60 46.89 53.63 -26.89
CA LEU A 60 46.53 52.36 -26.26
C LEU A 60 45.55 51.61 -27.17
N LYS A 61 46.00 50.51 -27.76
CA LYS A 61 45.20 49.61 -28.61
C LYS A 61 44.53 48.51 -27.80
N GLY A 62 45.09 48.14 -26.65
CA GLY A 62 44.56 47.02 -25.87
C GLY A 62 45.45 46.54 -24.74
N TYR A 63 45.17 45.32 -24.28
CA TYR A 63 45.93 44.59 -23.27
C TYR A 63 46.13 43.14 -23.71
N ARG A 64 47.31 42.60 -23.44
CA ARG A 64 47.62 41.17 -23.59
C ARG A 64 47.72 40.52 -22.21
N ILE A 65 46.85 39.55 -21.97
CA ILE A 65 46.69 38.82 -20.71
C ILE A 65 47.14 37.37 -20.95
N ASP A 66 48.44 37.07 -20.86
CA ASP A 66 48.99 35.73 -21.12
C ASP A 66 49.79 35.14 -19.94
N GLY A 67 49.82 35.83 -18.79
CA GLY A 67 50.45 35.37 -17.55
C GLY A 67 49.53 34.51 -16.66
N SER A 68 49.99 34.22 -15.44
CA SER A 68 49.26 33.40 -14.45
C SER A 68 48.99 34.09 -13.10
N HIS A 69 49.37 35.36 -12.97
CA HIS A 69 49.15 36.15 -11.76
C HIS A 69 47.69 36.59 -11.62
N ASN A 70 47.29 37.00 -10.41
CA ASN A 70 45.89 37.30 -10.10
C ASN A 70 45.67 38.75 -9.66
N ILE A 71 44.40 39.17 -9.70
CA ILE A 71 43.86 40.24 -8.87
C ILE A 71 43.21 39.60 -7.64
N SER A 72 43.50 40.09 -6.45
CA SER A 72 42.89 39.61 -5.20
C SER A 72 42.34 40.75 -4.34
N THR A 73 41.24 40.48 -3.64
CA THR A 73 40.63 41.41 -2.66
C THR A 73 40.27 40.65 -1.38
N THR A 74 40.59 41.25 -0.25
CA THR A 74 40.26 40.78 1.11
C THR A 74 39.48 41.82 1.91
N LYS A 75 39.51 43.09 1.48
CA LYS A 75 38.74 44.21 2.02
C LYS A 75 37.94 44.89 0.91
N ASP A 76 37.07 45.82 1.30
CA ASP A 76 36.13 46.48 0.40
C ASP A 76 36.82 47.36 -0.67
N ILE A 77 36.21 47.44 -1.84
CA ILE A 77 36.56 48.36 -2.94
C ILE A 77 35.48 49.44 -3.04
N SER A 78 35.87 50.69 -2.84
CA SER A 78 34.99 51.85 -2.95
C SER A 78 35.00 52.42 -4.37
N ALA A 79 34.03 52.05 -5.21
CA ALA A 79 33.88 52.52 -6.59
C ALA A 79 32.46 53.08 -6.87
N GLU A 80 31.76 53.59 -5.86
CA GLU A 80 30.33 53.94 -5.94
C GLU A 80 30.01 55.01 -7.00
N LYS A 81 31.00 55.81 -7.39
CA LYS A 81 30.91 56.84 -8.44
C LYS A 81 31.74 56.51 -9.70
N THR A 82 32.26 55.29 -9.79
CA THR A 82 33.24 54.86 -10.79
C THR A 82 32.82 53.54 -11.42
N ASN A 83 33.00 53.41 -12.73
CA ASN A 83 32.88 52.12 -13.39
C ASN A 83 34.17 51.33 -13.21
N LEU A 84 34.08 50.04 -12.91
CA LEU A 84 35.24 49.24 -12.55
C LEU A 84 35.45 48.09 -13.53
N ASN A 85 36.64 48.01 -14.12
CA ASN A 85 37.13 46.85 -14.86
C ASN A 85 38.22 46.15 -14.03
N LEU A 86 38.06 44.85 -13.78
CA LEU A 86 39.09 43.98 -13.23
C LEU A 86 39.46 42.96 -14.30
N ILE A 87 40.69 43.04 -14.81
CA ILE A 87 41.13 42.26 -15.96
C ILE A 87 42.40 41.52 -15.57
N ALA A 88 42.36 40.18 -15.49
CA ALA A 88 43.50 39.38 -15.07
C ALA A 88 43.33 37.92 -15.48
N PRO A 89 44.39 37.09 -15.53
CA PRO A 89 44.24 35.65 -15.69
C PRO A 89 43.28 35.04 -14.66
N VAL A 90 43.34 35.51 -13.41
CA VAL A 90 42.44 35.13 -12.30
C VAL A 90 42.02 36.35 -11.50
N VAL A 91 40.77 36.37 -11.06
CA VAL A 91 40.25 37.37 -10.12
C VAL A 91 39.62 36.65 -8.92
N ASN A 92 40.09 37.01 -7.72
CA ASN A 92 39.62 36.47 -6.44
C ASN A 92 39.04 37.57 -5.56
N ILE A 93 37.73 37.54 -5.29
CA ILE A 93 37.02 38.60 -4.56
C ILE A 93 36.54 38.06 -3.23
N LYS A 94 37.07 38.54 -2.11
CA LYS A 94 36.53 38.26 -0.76
C LYS A 94 35.91 39.48 -0.09
N GLY A 95 36.31 40.69 -0.47
CA GLY A 95 35.73 41.94 0.03
C GLY A 95 34.52 42.41 -0.77
N ASN A 96 33.85 43.49 -0.32
CA ASN A 96 32.69 44.05 -1.00
C ASN A 96 33.08 45.06 -2.08
N ILE A 97 32.52 44.94 -3.28
CA ILE A 97 32.70 45.90 -4.37
C ILE A 97 31.40 46.66 -4.58
N LYS A 98 31.42 47.98 -4.44
CA LYS A 98 30.31 48.84 -4.85
C LYS A 98 30.75 49.69 -6.03
N GLY A 99 30.28 49.36 -7.22
CA GLY A 99 30.51 50.11 -8.46
C GLY A 99 29.31 50.97 -8.86
N LYS A 100 29.51 51.88 -9.80
CA LYS A 100 28.45 52.76 -10.34
C LYS A 100 27.60 52.06 -11.41
N ASP A 101 27.89 52.30 -12.70
CA ASP A 101 27.06 51.82 -13.81
C ASP A 101 27.42 50.38 -14.20
N TYR A 102 28.68 49.98 -14.02
CA TYR A 102 29.08 48.59 -14.16
C TYR A 102 30.30 48.19 -13.32
N VAL A 103 30.32 46.91 -12.97
CA VAL A 103 31.52 46.15 -12.59
C VAL A 103 31.71 45.07 -13.63
N ASN A 104 32.86 45.06 -14.29
CA ASN A 104 33.22 44.14 -15.34
C ASN A 104 34.48 43.37 -14.94
N ILE A 105 34.40 42.04 -14.95
CA ILE A 105 35.47 41.14 -14.56
C ILE A 105 35.78 40.25 -15.76
N ILE A 106 37.01 40.31 -16.26
CA ILE A 106 37.46 39.48 -17.38
C ILE A 106 38.60 38.59 -16.89
N THR A 107 38.42 37.27 -16.99
CA THR A 107 39.40 36.26 -16.59
C THR A 107 39.81 35.32 -17.72
N GLY A 108 40.96 34.68 -17.55
CA GLY A 108 41.59 33.79 -18.54
C GLY A 108 42.62 34.50 -19.42
N HIS A 109 43.14 33.76 -20.40
CA HIS A 109 44.20 34.25 -21.28
C HIS A 109 43.60 34.93 -22.51
N ASN A 110 43.81 36.24 -22.63
CA ASN A 110 43.07 37.09 -23.57
C ASN A 110 43.96 38.13 -24.25
N GLU A 111 43.57 38.49 -25.45
CA GLU A 111 43.93 39.76 -26.09
C GLU A 111 42.69 40.65 -26.11
N ILE A 112 42.77 41.79 -25.45
CA ILE A 112 41.65 42.71 -25.23
C ILE A 112 41.94 43.97 -26.02
N ASN A 113 41.17 44.25 -27.07
CA ASN A 113 41.29 45.50 -27.81
C ASN A 113 40.37 46.57 -27.22
N VAL A 114 40.84 47.81 -27.19
CA VAL A 114 40.12 48.99 -26.71
C VAL A 114 39.80 49.87 -27.92
N ASN A 115 38.52 49.97 -28.29
CA ASN A 115 38.04 50.80 -29.40
C ASN A 115 36.88 51.68 -28.93
N ASN A 116 37.02 53.01 -28.94
CA ASN A 116 35.98 53.97 -28.50
C ASN A 116 35.32 53.56 -27.17
N ASP A 117 36.14 53.27 -26.15
CA ASP A 117 35.74 52.82 -24.81
C ASP A 117 34.98 51.47 -24.75
N GLN A 118 34.94 50.72 -25.85
CA GLN A 118 34.47 49.33 -25.89
C GLN A 118 35.63 48.34 -25.86
N LEU A 119 35.48 47.30 -25.04
CA LEU A 119 36.41 46.18 -24.95
C LEU A 119 35.94 45.03 -25.86
N SER A 120 36.79 44.57 -26.77
CA SER A 120 36.58 43.32 -27.51
C SER A 120 37.60 42.28 -27.09
N ILE A 121 37.16 41.04 -26.86
CA ILE A 121 37.98 39.98 -26.27
C ILE A 121 38.28 38.92 -27.34
N SER A 122 39.56 38.62 -27.55
CA SER A 122 40.07 37.50 -28.35
C SER A 122 40.75 36.50 -27.42
N VAL A 123 40.28 35.26 -27.37
CA VAL A 123 40.83 34.24 -26.47
C VAL A 123 42.16 33.72 -27.02
N LEU A 124 43.21 33.75 -26.21
CA LEU A 124 44.52 33.23 -26.58
C LEU A 124 44.55 31.68 -26.45
N PRO A 125 45.47 30.98 -27.15
CA PRO A 125 45.55 29.52 -27.06
C PRO A 125 45.79 29.01 -25.62
N ASN A 126 44.86 28.21 -25.12
CA ASN A 126 44.87 27.65 -23.76
C ASN A 126 45.88 26.49 -23.60
N LYS A 127 47.20 26.78 -23.58
CA LYS A 127 48.28 25.78 -23.48
C LYS A 127 48.86 25.55 -22.07
N GLY A 128 48.35 26.25 -21.05
CA GLY A 128 48.85 26.22 -19.65
C GLY A 128 47.91 25.60 -18.62
N LYS A 129 48.27 25.75 -17.33
CA LYS A 129 47.48 25.35 -16.15
C LYS A 129 46.10 26.01 -16.18
N VAL A 130 45.06 25.26 -15.80
CA VAL A 130 43.70 25.80 -15.61
C VAL A 130 43.69 26.68 -14.36
N LEU A 131 43.17 27.90 -14.48
CA LEU A 131 43.18 28.88 -13.42
C LEU A 131 41.74 29.22 -13.02
N ASP A 132 41.31 28.70 -11.87
CA ASP A 132 39.96 28.92 -11.35
C ASP A 132 39.83 30.29 -10.67
N GLY A 133 38.66 30.91 -10.81
CA GLY A 133 38.31 32.18 -10.16
C GLY A 133 37.35 31.96 -9.00
N LYS A 134 37.43 32.80 -7.96
CA LYS A 134 36.56 32.70 -6.78
C LYS A 134 35.94 34.04 -6.37
N ILE A 135 34.65 34.03 -6.07
CA ILE A 135 33.91 35.16 -5.51
C ILE A 135 33.24 34.72 -4.21
N ALA A 136 33.68 35.30 -3.10
CA ALA A 136 33.10 35.10 -1.77
C ALA A 136 32.60 36.39 -1.10
N GLY A 137 32.94 37.57 -1.65
CA GLY A 137 32.42 38.86 -1.21
C GLY A 137 31.12 39.27 -1.92
N SER A 138 30.73 40.54 -1.77
CA SER A 138 29.61 41.12 -2.51
C SER A 138 30.06 41.97 -3.69
N ILE A 139 29.24 42.04 -4.74
CA ILE A 139 29.40 42.97 -5.87
C ILE A 139 28.06 43.65 -6.10
N GLN A 140 28.03 44.98 -6.02
CA GLN A 140 26.85 45.79 -6.28
C GLN A 140 27.16 46.84 -7.36
N ALA A 141 26.34 46.88 -8.41
CA ALA A 141 26.42 47.86 -9.50
C ALA A 141 25.10 47.91 -10.27
N ASN A 142 24.94 48.81 -11.24
CA ASN A 142 23.80 48.70 -12.16
C ASN A 142 23.90 47.45 -13.04
N ARG A 143 25.10 47.16 -13.55
CA ARG A 143 25.37 45.98 -14.37
C ARG A 143 26.60 45.24 -13.86
N ILE A 144 26.49 43.93 -13.65
CA ILE A 144 27.61 43.07 -13.31
C ILE A 144 27.88 42.18 -14.51
N ARG A 145 29.13 42.16 -14.99
CA ARG A 145 29.57 41.25 -16.06
C ARG A 145 30.80 40.49 -15.59
N ILE A 146 30.74 39.17 -15.66
CA ILE A 146 31.87 38.30 -15.36
C ILE A 146 32.09 37.42 -16.60
N HIS A 147 33.29 37.46 -17.16
CA HIS A 147 33.62 36.71 -18.36
C HIS A 147 34.91 35.91 -18.13
N SER A 148 34.75 34.62 -17.83
CA SER A 148 35.83 33.65 -17.75
C SER A 148 36.00 32.92 -19.07
N THR A 149 37.08 33.23 -19.76
CA THR A 149 37.31 32.84 -21.17
C THR A 149 37.98 31.47 -21.33
N ASP A 150 38.63 30.94 -20.30
CA ASP A 150 39.11 29.55 -20.31
C ASP A 150 37.92 28.62 -20.03
N ASN A 151 37.47 27.90 -21.06
CA ASN A 151 36.34 26.99 -20.97
C ASN A 151 36.59 25.78 -20.03
N ARG A 152 37.83 25.52 -19.62
CA ARG A 152 38.17 24.47 -18.65
C ARG A 152 38.06 24.97 -17.20
N ALA A 153 38.15 26.29 -16.99
CA ALA A 153 38.17 26.88 -15.66
C ALA A 153 36.79 26.89 -15.00
N THR A 154 36.80 26.85 -13.67
CA THR A 154 35.62 27.00 -12.82
C THR A 154 35.61 28.39 -12.20
N LEU A 155 34.47 29.06 -12.33
CA LEU A 155 34.12 30.20 -11.50
C LEU A 155 33.33 29.70 -10.30
N ASP A 156 33.89 29.85 -9.10
CA ASP A 156 33.26 29.43 -7.85
C ASP A 156 32.71 30.63 -7.07
N ILE A 157 31.41 30.65 -6.83
CA ILE A 157 30.70 31.68 -6.06
C ILE A 157 30.19 31.04 -4.77
N GLU A 158 30.87 31.33 -3.67
CA GLU A 158 30.58 30.78 -2.34
C GLU A 158 30.21 31.92 -1.40
N THR A 159 28.99 31.95 -0.84
CA THR A 159 28.43 33.10 -0.09
C THR A 159 28.39 34.45 -0.82
N GLY A 160 28.69 34.45 -2.13
CA GLY A 160 28.75 35.66 -2.93
C GLY A 160 27.40 36.34 -3.06
N GLN A 161 27.38 37.68 -2.92
CA GLN A 161 26.19 38.51 -3.08
C GLN A 161 26.34 39.38 -4.33
N LEU A 162 25.80 38.93 -5.46
CA LEU A 162 25.80 39.68 -6.71
C LEU A 162 24.49 40.45 -6.88
N LYS A 163 24.54 41.78 -6.77
CA LYS A 163 23.38 42.66 -6.88
C LYS A 163 23.54 43.65 -8.04
N GLY A 164 23.11 43.24 -9.23
CA GLY A 164 23.01 44.10 -10.41
C GLY A 164 21.61 44.72 -10.47
N THR A 165 21.42 46.03 -10.32
CA THR A 165 20.04 46.58 -10.37
C THR A 165 19.36 46.35 -11.73
N ASN A 166 20.12 46.37 -12.84
CA ASN A 166 19.62 46.08 -14.18
C ASN A 166 19.97 44.67 -14.62
N SER A 167 21.25 44.26 -14.56
CA SER A 167 21.64 42.96 -15.12
C SER A 167 22.82 42.30 -14.42
N VAL A 168 22.80 40.97 -14.37
CA VAL A 168 23.95 40.13 -14.04
C VAL A 168 24.21 39.17 -15.20
N TYR A 169 25.38 39.29 -15.82
CA TYR A 169 25.86 38.38 -16.86
C TYR A 169 27.08 37.60 -16.39
N ILE A 170 27.06 36.28 -16.54
CA ILE A 170 28.21 35.42 -16.29
C ILE A 170 28.43 34.52 -17.50
N GLY A 171 29.56 34.67 -18.17
CA GLY A 171 30.06 33.71 -19.15
C GLY A 171 31.24 32.94 -18.56
N ALA A 172 31.20 31.61 -18.51
CA ALA A 172 32.29 30.80 -17.96
C ALA A 172 32.35 29.39 -18.57
N GLY A 173 33.49 28.71 -18.41
CA GLY A 173 33.63 27.29 -18.69
C GLY A 173 32.71 26.45 -17.81
N ASN A 174 32.95 26.49 -16.50
CA ASN A 174 32.10 25.92 -15.46
C ASN A 174 31.72 27.01 -14.45
N LEU A 175 30.52 26.93 -13.89
CA LEU A 175 30.06 27.83 -12.83
C LEU A 175 29.49 27.01 -11.67
N LYS A 176 30.02 27.27 -10.47
CA LYS A 176 29.48 26.75 -9.21
C LYS A 176 28.97 27.92 -8.37
N VAL A 177 27.71 27.86 -7.95
CA VAL A 177 27.12 28.83 -7.02
C VAL A 177 26.59 28.07 -5.83
N HIS A 178 27.13 28.29 -4.64
CA HIS A 178 26.71 27.57 -3.45
C HIS A 178 26.77 28.39 -2.17
N GLY A 179 26.01 27.98 -1.17
CA GLY A 179 26.14 28.52 0.18
C GLY A 179 27.37 27.98 0.92
N HIS A 180 27.63 28.52 2.11
CA HIS A 180 28.67 28.04 3.02
C HIS A 180 28.05 27.52 4.32
N ILE A 181 28.68 26.53 4.93
CA ILE A 181 28.29 25.99 6.23
C ILE A 181 29.42 26.18 7.23
N ASP A 182 29.18 27.03 8.22
CA ASP A 182 30.06 27.22 9.36
C ASP A 182 29.76 26.15 10.42
N THR A 183 30.79 25.42 10.86
CA THR A 183 30.64 24.37 11.88
C THR A 183 31.27 24.81 13.20
N LYS A 184 30.47 24.86 14.27
CA LYS A 184 30.91 25.11 15.65
C LYS A 184 30.83 23.82 16.45
N ASN A 185 31.96 23.39 17.00
CA ASN A 185 32.03 22.23 17.88
C ASN A 185 32.28 22.68 19.32
N ASN A 186 31.52 22.14 20.26
CA ASN A 186 31.72 22.34 21.69
C ASN A 186 31.91 20.98 22.36
N ASN A 187 33.05 20.81 23.03
CA ASN A 187 33.39 19.60 23.74
C ASN A 187 33.71 19.96 25.19
N LYS A 188 32.87 19.50 26.12
CA LYS A 188 33.12 19.56 27.56
C LYS A 188 33.29 18.15 28.08
N ASN A 189 34.48 17.82 28.55
CA ASN A 189 34.78 16.52 29.14
C ASN A 189 35.21 16.73 30.59
N LYS A 190 34.40 16.23 31.54
CA LYS A 190 34.74 16.09 32.95
C LYS A 190 34.64 14.60 33.29
N ASN A 191 35.52 14.04 34.13
CA ASN A 191 35.65 12.59 34.38
C ASN A 191 34.36 11.74 34.29
N LYS A 192 33.25 12.22 34.85
CA LYS A 192 31.95 11.53 34.90
C LYS A 192 30.87 12.07 33.95
N TYR A 193 31.12 13.19 33.27
CA TYR A 193 30.18 13.91 32.40
C TYR A 193 30.85 14.36 31.09
N VAL A 194 30.37 13.86 29.96
CA VAL A 194 30.82 14.24 28.62
C VAL A 194 29.67 14.89 27.87
N LEU A 195 29.89 16.10 27.38
CA LEU A 195 28.99 16.80 26.47
C LEU A 195 29.75 17.13 25.18
N LYS A 196 29.24 16.66 24.05
CA LYS A 196 29.72 17.02 22.71
C LYS A 196 28.55 17.58 21.93
N SER A 197 28.70 18.77 21.36
CA SER A 197 27.69 19.32 20.47
C SER A 197 28.33 19.90 19.23
N THR A 198 27.70 19.65 18.08
CA THR A 198 28.03 20.27 16.81
C THR A 198 26.83 21.10 16.38
N SER A 199 27.06 22.38 16.12
CA SER A 199 26.06 23.29 15.56
C SER A 199 26.57 23.78 14.21
N GLN A 200 25.72 23.72 13.19
CA GLN A 200 26.03 24.20 11.85
C GLN A 200 25.11 25.36 11.47
N GLU A 201 25.71 26.44 10.97
CA GLU A 201 25.01 27.63 10.48
C GLU A 201 25.24 27.74 8.97
N TYR A 202 24.20 28.06 8.21
CA TYR A 202 24.26 28.14 6.74
C TYR A 202 24.10 29.58 6.26
N GLN A 203 24.90 29.96 5.27
CA GLN A 203 24.85 31.25 4.59
C GLN A 203 24.66 31.06 3.09
N ALA A 204 23.63 31.68 2.50
CA ALA A 204 23.27 31.52 1.10
C ALA A 204 24.09 32.43 0.17
N SER A 205 24.40 31.95 -1.04
CA SER A 205 24.77 32.81 -2.17
C SER A 205 23.53 33.44 -2.80
N MET A 206 23.65 34.69 -3.26
CA MET A 206 22.54 35.42 -3.88
C MET A 206 22.96 36.09 -5.19
N ILE A 207 22.13 35.93 -6.23
CA ILE A 207 22.25 36.66 -7.49
C ILE A 207 20.93 37.39 -7.76
N THR A 208 20.97 38.72 -7.81
CA THR A 208 19.80 39.57 -8.01
C THR A 208 20.02 40.55 -9.15
N GLY A 209 19.03 40.67 -10.05
CA GLY A 209 18.93 41.74 -11.03
C GLY A 209 17.77 41.56 -11.99
N ASP A 210 17.35 42.64 -12.68
CA ASP A 210 16.21 42.57 -13.62
C ASP A 210 16.44 41.50 -14.70
N ASP A 211 17.63 41.44 -15.31
CA ASP A 211 18.03 40.39 -16.24
C ASP A 211 19.23 39.58 -15.71
N ILE A 212 19.05 38.27 -15.50
CA ILE A 212 20.12 37.34 -15.12
C ILE A 212 20.40 36.41 -16.29
N ASN A 213 21.61 36.45 -16.84
CA ASN A 213 22.04 35.59 -17.94
C ASN A 213 23.33 34.84 -17.57
N LEU A 214 23.20 33.54 -17.34
CA LEU A 214 24.33 32.64 -17.10
C LEU A 214 24.54 31.81 -18.37
N ASN A 215 25.64 32.07 -19.09
CA ASN A 215 25.99 31.38 -20.33
C ASN A 215 27.25 30.54 -20.10
N ILE A 216 27.05 29.28 -19.74
CA ILE A 216 28.10 28.37 -19.28
C ILE A 216 28.41 27.36 -20.37
N THR A 217 29.68 27.14 -20.68
CA THR A 217 30.06 26.25 -21.79
C THR A 217 29.84 24.78 -21.43
N ASN A 218 30.16 24.39 -20.20
CA ASN A 218 30.18 23.00 -19.76
C ASN A 218 29.14 22.75 -18.65
N GLN A 219 29.50 22.97 -17.38
CA GLN A 219 28.64 22.62 -16.25
C GLN A 219 28.22 23.84 -15.42
N LEU A 220 26.91 23.98 -15.23
CA LEU A 220 26.30 24.87 -14.25
C LEU A 220 25.87 24.06 -13.02
N THR A 221 26.36 24.43 -11.84
CA THR A 221 25.95 23.83 -10.56
C THR A 221 25.48 24.92 -9.61
N ILE A 222 24.24 24.83 -9.11
CA ILE A 222 23.68 25.76 -8.13
C ILE A 222 23.12 24.99 -6.93
N ASN A 223 23.78 25.07 -5.78
CA ASN A 223 23.39 24.35 -4.57
C ASN A 223 23.04 25.32 -3.44
N ALA A 224 21.79 25.29 -2.98
CA ALA A 224 21.30 26.19 -1.94
C ALA A 224 21.73 27.66 -2.22
N ALA A 225 21.23 28.22 -3.32
CA ALA A 225 21.45 29.62 -3.64
C ALA A 225 20.16 30.26 -4.17
N ASN A 226 20.08 31.58 -4.07
CA ASN A 226 18.90 32.35 -4.43
C ASN A 226 19.16 33.20 -5.67
N LEU A 227 18.36 32.99 -6.72
CA LEU A 227 18.35 33.81 -7.93
C LEU A 227 17.04 34.60 -7.99
N THR A 228 17.11 35.92 -8.15
CA THR A 228 15.91 36.78 -8.23
C THR A 228 16.03 37.82 -9.33
N GLY A 229 15.11 37.79 -10.29
CA GLY A 229 15.09 38.75 -11.40
C GLY A 229 13.76 38.80 -12.14
N LYS A 230 13.64 39.58 -13.21
CA LYS A 230 12.48 39.54 -14.10
C LYS A 230 12.67 38.49 -15.17
N ASN A 231 13.82 38.49 -15.85
CA ASN A 231 14.17 37.47 -16.84
C ASN A 231 15.42 36.72 -16.40
N ILE A 232 15.31 35.39 -16.28
CA ILE A 232 16.42 34.52 -15.87
C ILE A 232 16.64 33.50 -16.97
N VAL A 233 17.82 33.55 -17.59
CA VAL A 233 18.23 32.60 -18.64
C VAL A 233 19.50 31.89 -18.19
N LEU A 234 19.38 30.58 -17.99
CA LEU A 234 20.46 29.70 -17.59
C LEU A 234 20.74 28.75 -18.76
N LYS A 235 21.89 28.92 -19.42
CA LYS A 235 22.32 28.07 -20.52
C LYS A 235 23.61 27.35 -20.13
N ALA A 236 23.63 26.03 -20.28
CA ALA A 236 24.80 25.20 -20.06
C ALA A 236 24.81 23.98 -20.99
N ALA A 237 25.95 23.28 -21.10
CA ALA A 237 25.92 21.92 -21.65
C ALA A 237 25.17 20.97 -20.69
N LYS A 238 25.41 21.08 -19.38
CA LYS A 238 24.68 20.36 -18.32
C LYS A 238 24.36 21.28 -17.14
N SER A 239 23.21 21.08 -16.49
CA SER A 239 22.81 21.87 -15.31
C SER A 239 22.44 20.97 -14.13
N GLN A 240 22.95 21.31 -12.95
CA GLN A 240 22.65 20.64 -11.69
C GLN A 240 22.18 21.68 -10.65
N PHE A 241 21.07 21.38 -9.98
CA PHE A 241 20.52 22.17 -8.90
C PHE A 241 20.36 21.29 -7.66
N GLY A 242 21.04 21.64 -6.58
CA GLY A 242 21.12 20.81 -5.38
C GLY A 242 20.75 21.53 -4.09
N THR A 243 20.91 20.81 -2.99
CA THR A 243 20.74 21.32 -1.63
C THR A 243 22.08 21.36 -0.89
N GLU A 244 22.14 22.16 0.16
CA GLU A 244 23.20 22.11 1.18
C GLU A 244 22.56 21.69 2.50
N LYS A 245 23.22 20.82 3.26
CA LYS A 245 22.62 20.19 4.46
C LYS A 245 23.40 20.54 5.72
N THR A 246 22.75 21.18 6.68
CA THR A 246 23.30 21.32 8.03
C THR A 246 22.90 20.15 8.91
N LEU A 247 23.81 19.73 9.78
CA LEU A 247 23.69 18.62 10.70
C LEU A 247 24.03 19.11 12.12
N ASN A 248 23.00 19.28 12.94
CA ASN A 248 23.17 19.60 14.35
C ASN A 248 23.20 18.31 15.15
N LYS A 249 24.25 18.13 15.96
CA LYS A 249 24.43 16.96 16.82
C LYS A 249 24.53 17.36 18.27
N HIS A 250 23.86 16.61 19.14
CA HIS A 250 23.98 16.75 20.58
C HIS A 250 24.21 15.37 21.21
N TYR A 251 25.34 15.20 21.88
CA TYR A 251 25.69 13.98 22.60
C TYR A 251 25.99 14.29 24.06
N GLU A 252 25.28 13.64 24.96
CA GLU A 252 25.48 13.74 26.40
C GLU A 252 25.72 12.35 26.99
N LYS A 253 26.73 12.23 27.85
CA LYS A 253 27.02 11.01 28.61
C LYS A 253 27.26 11.36 30.08
N ASN A 254 26.51 10.72 30.97
CA ASN A 254 26.63 10.87 32.43
C ASN A 254 26.84 9.51 33.07
N ASN A 255 27.99 9.31 33.71
CA ASN A 255 28.35 8.08 34.40
C ASN A 255 28.36 8.32 35.90
N ARG A 256 27.51 7.60 36.63
CA ARG A 256 27.47 7.62 38.09
C ARG A 256 27.82 6.24 38.62
N SER A 257 28.66 6.17 39.64
CA SER A 257 29.03 4.92 40.28
C SER A 257 29.40 5.15 41.75
N SER A 258 29.10 4.15 42.58
CA SER A 258 29.42 4.09 44.00
C SER A 258 29.47 2.61 44.43
N GLY A 259 30.65 2.12 44.80
CA GLY A 259 30.84 0.70 45.09
C GLY A 259 30.45 -0.20 43.92
N SER A 260 29.55 -1.16 44.16
CA SER A 260 29.02 -2.08 43.14
C SER A 260 27.85 -1.52 42.33
N TRP A 261 27.33 -0.32 42.66
CA TRP A 261 26.25 0.35 41.94
C TRP A 261 26.81 1.24 40.82
N TYR A 262 26.14 1.23 39.66
CA TYR A 262 26.38 2.22 38.61
C TYR A 262 25.10 2.56 37.83
N HIS A 263 25.07 3.78 37.29
CA HIS A 263 24.06 4.26 36.37
C HIS A 263 24.74 5.13 35.30
N ASN A 264 24.73 4.64 34.06
CA ASN A 264 25.30 5.32 32.90
C ASN A 264 24.19 5.67 31.92
N ASN A 265 24.06 6.94 31.58
CA ASN A 265 23.08 7.44 30.62
C ASN A 265 23.81 8.09 29.45
N GLU A 266 23.50 7.67 28.23
CA GLU A 266 24.01 8.24 26.99
C GLU A 266 22.82 8.68 26.12
N THR A 267 22.78 9.94 25.70
CA THR A 267 21.76 10.49 24.80
C THR A 267 22.44 11.09 23.58
N SER A 268 21.95 10.77 22.39
CA SER A 268 22.40 11.32 21.12
C SER A 268 21.20 11.86 20.33
N LYS A 269 21.32 13.08 19.83
CA LYS A 269 20.34 13.71 18.93
C LYS A 269 21.04 14.18 17.67
N GLU A 270 20.44 13.90 16.52
CA GLU A 270 20.87 14.40 15.21
C GLU A 270 19.68 15.06 14.52
N GLU A 271 19.83 16.30 14.08
CA GLU A 271 18.81 17.04 13.32
C GLU A 271 19.40 17.55 12.01
N GLU A 272 18.74 17.22 10.90
CA GLU A 272 19.14 17.64 9.57
C GLU A 272 18.22 18.73 9.02
N ILE A 273 18.80 19.76 8.40
CA ILE A 273 18.07 20.79 7.66
C ILE A 273 18.70 20.94 6.27
N ASN A 274 17.92 20.68 5.23
CA ASN A 274 18.30 20.96 3.84
C ASN A 274 17.89 22.37 3.43
N TYR A 275 18.86 23.14 2.95
CA TYR A 275 18.66 24.44 2.29
C TYR A 275 18.60 24.22 0.79
N VAL A 276 17.65 24.87 0.14
CA VAL A 276 17.26 24.59 -1.25
C VAL A 276 17.68 25.71 -2.19
N THR A 277 17.90 25.37 -3.46
CA THR A 277 18.04 26.38 -4.52
C THR A 277 16.69 26.97 -4.86
N SER A 278 16.61 28.31 -4.90
CA SER A 278 15.39 29.07 -5.18
C SER A 278 15.61 30.03 -6.35
N ILE A 279 14.75 29.94 -7.36
CA ILE A 279 14.76 30.79 -8.56
C ILE A 279 13.43 31.51 -8.65
N LYS A 280 13.45 32.84 -8.60
CA LYS A 280 12.25 33.68 -8.67
C LYS A 280 12.37 34.69 -9.81
N GLY A 281 11.44 34.66 -10.75
CA GLY A 281 11.33 35.73 -11.74
C GLY A 281 10.15 35.63 -12.68
N ASP A 282 9.92 36.62 -13.52
CA ASP A 282 8.77 36.60 -14.42
C ASP A 282 8.95 35.50 -15.49
N ASN A 283 10.10 35.46 -16.16
CA ASN A 283 10.41 34.45 -17.16
C ASN A 283 11.68 33.68 -16.76
N VAL A 284 11.57 32.36 -16.60
CA VAL A 284 12.70 31.48 -16.27
C VAL A 284 12.93 30.48 -17.41
N GLY A 285 14.11 30.53 -18.02
CA GLY A 285 14.54 29.58 -19.05
C GLY A 285 15.79 28.84 -18.61
N ILE A 286 15.72 27.51 -18.52
CA ILE A 286 16.87 26.65 -18.21
C ILE A 286 17.09 25.70 -19.39
N VAL A 287 18.27 25.78 -20.01
CA VAL A 287 18.62 25.04 -21.21
C VAL A 287 19.95 24.30 -21.00
N ALA A 288 19.87 22.97 -20.96
CA ALA A 288 21.01 22.06 -21.07
C ALA A 288 21.11 21.56 -22.51
N ASP A 289 21.98 22.17 -23.34
CA ASP A 289 21.99 21.96 -24.79
C ASP A 289 22.74 20.70 -25.26
N GLN A 290 23.50 20.05 -24.38
CA GLN A 290 24.19 18.78 -24.66
C GLN A 290 23.79 17.64 -23.71
N GLY A 291 23.49 17.97 -22.46
CA GLY A 291 23.24 17.04 -21.35
C GLY A 291 21.85 17.19 -20.75
N ALA A 292 21.73 16.82 -19.47
CA ALA A 292 20.48 16.84 -18.73
C ALA A 292 20.39 18.01 -17.73
N ILE A 293 19.17 18.33 -17.32
CA ILE A 293 18.88 19.12 -16.13
C ILE A 293 18.61 18.16 -14.98
N ASP A 294 19.38 18.28 -13.89
CA ASP A 294 19.16 17.52 -12.65
C ASP A 294 18.82 18.49 -11.50
N GLY A 295 17.61 18.40 -10.93
CA GLY A 295 17.15 19.24 -9.83
C GLY A 295 16.74 18.43 -8.60
N GLN A 296 17.28 18.81 -7.45
CA GLN A 296 16.96 18.26 -6.13
C GLN A 296 16.39 19.36 -5.24
N SER A 297 15.15 19.19 -4.80
CA SER A 297 14.39 20.17 -4.02
C SER A 297 14.44 21.58 -4.60
N LEU A 298 14.48 21.70 -5.94
CA LEU A 298 14.58 22.96 -6.65
C LEU A 298 13.24 23.70 -6.55
N LYS A 299 13.28 24.97 -6.14
CA LYS A 299 12.11 25.85 -6.12
C LYS A 299 12.16 26.86 -7.25
N ILE A 300 11.12 26.90 -8.08
CA ILE A 300 10.94 27.91 -9.13
C ILE A 300 9.59 28.59 -8.92
N THR A 301 9.61 29.93 -8.81
CA THR A 301 8.40 30.76 -8.81
C THR A 301 8.44 31.72 -9.97
N ALA A 302 7.52 31.60 -10.93
CA ALA A 302 7.55 32.43 -12.12
C ALA A 302 6.21 32.73 -12.78
N GLN A 303 6.19 33.67 -13.74
CA GLN A 303 5.07 33.82 -14.67
C GLN A 303 5.13 32.74 -15.75
N ASN A 304 6.28 32.55 -16.40
CA ASN A 304 6.48 31.47 -17.37
C ASN A 304 7.79 30.75 -17.10
N THR A 305 7.81 29.44 -17.35
CA THR A 305 9.03 28.64 -17.22
C THR A 305 9.20 27.69 -18.39
N THR A 306 10.43 27.60 -18.90
CA THR A 306 10.85 26.61 -19.88
C THR A 306 12.07 25.84 -19.36
N LEU A 307 11.94 24.52 -19.28
CA LEU A 307 13.03 23.60 -18.94
C LEU A 307 13.32 22.72 -20.16
N TYR A 308 14.55 22.76 -20.67
CA TYR A 308 14.95 21.95 -21.81
C TYR A 308 16.29 21.29 -21.53
N GLY A 309 16.33 19.96 -21.53
CA GLY A 309 17.58 19.21 -21.43
C GLY A 309 17.70 18.19 -22.54
N LYS A 310 18.72 18.30 -23.40
CA LYS A 310 18.90 17.41 -24.56
C LYS A 310 18.90 15.93 -24.16
N GLN A 311 19.46 15.58 -23.00
CA GLN A 311 19.44 14.22 -22.44
C GLN A 311 18.32 13.99 -21.40
N GLY A 312 17.51 15.00 -21.10
CA GLY A 312 16.36 14.89 -20.20
C GLY A 312 16.32 15.92 -19.08
N VAL A 313 15.23 15.88 -18.31
CA VAL A 313 14.98 16.72 -17.14
C VAL A 313 14.55 15.82 -15.99
N THR A 314 15.33 15.80 -14.90
CA THR A 314 14.99 15.07 -13.67
C THR A 314 14.78 16.07 -12.54
N LEU A 315 13.62 16.02 -11.91
CA LEU A 315 13.29 16.77 -10.70
C LEU A 315 12.86 15.79 -9.60
N ARG A 316 13.50 15.88 -8.43
CA ARG A 316 13.17 15.07 -7.24
C ARG A 316 13.24 15.90 -5.97
N GLY A 317 12.64 15.41 -4.89
CA GLY A 317 12.83 15.97 -3.55
C GLY A 317 14.07 15.44 -2.81
N THR A 318 14.26 15.95 -1.59
CA THR A 318 15.26 15.51 -0.61
C THR A 318 14.60 15.25 0.75
N GLN A 319 15.36 14.75 1.72
CA GLN A 319 14.83 14.39 3.04
C GLN A 319 15.67 15.01 4.16
N ASN A 320 14.98 15.54 5.18
CA ASN A 320 15.55 15.83 6.49
C ASN A 320 15.32 14.63 7.39
N ILE A 321 16.37 14.14 8.05
CA ILE A 321 16.26 13.03 9.00
C ILE A 321 16.61 13.51 10.40
N ASN A 322 15.66 13.35 11.33
CA ASN A 322 15.85 13.61 12.75
C ASN A 322 15.97 12.28 13.49
N ARG A 323 17.05 12.09 14.25
CA ARG A 323 17.31 10.88 15.04
C ARG A 323 17.49 11.23 16.50
N ASN A 324 16.78 10.51 17.36
CA ASN A 324 16.95 10.57 18.80
C ASN A 324 17.29 9.17 19.30
N GLU A 325 18.40 9.03 20.00
CA GLU A 325 18.86 7.77 20.59
C GLU A 325 19.17 7.97 22.07
N LYS A 326 18.71 7.04 22.90
CA LYS A 326 18.97 7.02 24.34
C LYS A 326 19.34 5.61 24.78
N VAL A 327 20.46 5.51 25.49
CA VAL A 327 20.99 4.27 26.08
C VAL A 327 21.17 4.49 27.57
N GLU A 328 20.51 3.67 28.39
CA GLU A 328 20.74 3.62 29.83
C GLU A 328 21.30 2.24 30.19
N LYS A 329 22.37 2.19 31.00
CA LYS A 329 22.92 0.96 31.58
C LYS A 329 23.03 1.15 33.08
N PHE A 330 22.46 0.25 33.85
CA PHE A 330 22.42 0.38 35.31
C PHE A 330 22.61 -0.97 36.00
N LYS A 331 23.12 -0.94 37.23
CA LYS A 331 23.36 -2.11 38.06
C LYS A 331 23.04 -1.82 39.52
N ASN A 332 22.36 -2.76 40.16
CA ASN A 332 21.96 -2.71 41.58
C ASN A 332 21.08 -1.50 41.92
N GLU A 333 20.18 -1.09 41.03
CA GLU A 333 19.24 0.02 41.25
C GLU A 333 18.12 -0.34 42.22
N THR A 334 17.71 0.63 43.05
CA THR A 334 16.61 0.52 44.05
C THR A 334 16.80 -0.62 45.08
N SER A 335 15.81 -0.83 45.95
CA SER A 335 15.77 -1.96 46.89
C SER A 335 15.68 -3.33 46.19
N ASN A 336 15.29 -3.37 44.92
CA ASN A 336 15.13 -4.61 44.15
C ASN A 336 16.44 -5.08 43.47
N LEU A 337 17.55 -4.35 43.67
CA LEU A 337 18.86 -4.63 43.05
C LEU A 337 18.76 -4.81 41.53
N THR A 338 18.02 -3.93 40.87
CA THR A 338 17.69 -4.05 39.45
C THR A 338 18.93 -3.78 38.60
N THR A 339 19.22 -4.65 37.64
CA THR A 339 20.33 -4.49 36.70
C THR A 339 19.82 -4.65 35.28
N GLY A 340 20.26 -3.80 34.35
CA GLY A 340 19.66 -3.80 33.02
C GLY A 340 20.23 -2.79 32.04
N LYS A 341 19.61 -2.79 30.85
CA LYS A 341 19.86 -1.85 29.76
C LYS A 341 18.53 -1.39 29.16
N LYS A 342 18.37 -0.09 28.96
CA LYS A 342 17.27 0.50 28.17
C LYS A 342 17.83 1.15 26.92
N PHE A 343 17.23 0.85 25.78
CA PHE A 343 17.57 1.43 24.49
C PHE A 343 16.31 1.97 23.84
N ASN A 344 16.35 3.22 23.37
CA ASN A 344 15.29 3.82 22.58
C ASN A 344 15.92 4.60 21.43
N LYS A 345 15.51 4.30 20.20
CA LYS A 345 15.91 5.00 18.99
C LYS A 345 14.70 5.33 18.15
N ASN A 346 14.50 6.61 17.89
CA ASN A 346 13.45 7.13 17.02
C ASN A 346 14.10 7.85 15.84
N GLN A 347 13.65 7.54 14.63
CA GLN A 347 13.99 8.25 13.40
C GLN A 347 12.72 8.77 12.73
N GLN A 348 12.70 10.07 12.45
CA GLN A 348 11.64 10.72 11.68
C GLN A 348 12.25 11.38 10.45
N SER A 349 11.63 11.15 9.30
CA SER A 349 12.04 11.67 8.02
C SER A 349 10.97 12.63 7.49
N GLN A 350 11.40 13.82 7.05
CA GLN A 350 10.54 14.82 6.43
C GLN A 350 10.99 15.03 4.99
N TYR A 351 10.05 14.89 4.06
CA TYR A 351 10.33 15.08 2.63
C TYR A 351 10.15 16.54 2.20
N ILE A 352 11.09 17.02 1.39
CA ILE A 352 11.11 18.35 0.80
C ILE A 352 11.04 18.16 -0.71
N ALA A 353 9.93 18.56 -1.32
CA ALA A 353 9.72 18.42 -2.76
C ALA A 353 10.52 19.46 -3.55
N SER A 354 10.81 19.15 -4.83
CA SER A 354 10.99 20.22 -5.82
C SER A 354 9.65 20.88 -6.08
N GLU A 355 9.60 22.21 -6.12
CA GLU A 355 8.36 23.00 -6.22
C GLU A 355 8.42 23.94 -7.43
N LEU A 356 7.47 23.79 -8.35
CA LEU A 356 7.29 24.70 -9.49
C LEU A 356 5.96 25.43 -9.31
N ASP A 357 6.00 26.73 -8.99
CA ASP A 357 4.82 27.59 -8.85
C ASP A 357 4.79 28.63 -9.99
N ILE A 358 4.04 28.29 -11.04
CA ILE A 358 4.07 28.99 -12.32
C ILE A 358 2.70 29.63 -12.60
N LYS A 359 2.60 30.96 -12.67
CA LYS A 359 1.30 31.62 -12.89
C LYS A 359 0.76 31.46 -14.31
N GLY A 360 1.63 31.37 -15.30
CA GLY A 360 1.35 31.16 -16.72
C GLY A 360 1.75 29.75 -17.16
N ASN A 361 2.52 29.64 -18.24
CA ASN A 361 2.79 28.36 -18.88
C ASN A 361 4.09 27.71 -18.37
N LEU A 362 4.06 26.39 -18.17
CA LEU A 362 5.22 25.55 -17.90
C LEU A 362 5.48 24.64 -19.10
N LYS A 363 6.68 24.76 -19.68
CA LYS A 363 7.14 23.94 -20.81
C LYS A 363 8.34 23.09 -20.39
N ILE A 364 8.29 21.79 -20.64
CA ILE A 364 9.40 20.86 -20.38
C ILE A 364 9.68 20.04 -21.64
N GLY A 365 10.94 19.89 -22.03
CA GLY A 365 11.28 19.05 -23.18
C GLY A 365 12.73 18.58 -23.27
N GLY A 366 13.02 17.86 -24.36
CA GLY A 366 14.32 17.25 -24.64
C GLY A 366 14.28 15.72 -24.57
N GLY A 367 15.17 15.10 -23.77
CA GLY A 367 15.23 13.65 -23.54
C GLY A 367 14.22 13.14 -22.49
N ASP A 368 14.58 12.15 -21.68
CA ASP A 368 13.66 11.59 -20.67
C ASP A 368 13.26 12.63 -19.61
N ILE A 369 11.98 12.66 -19.25
CA ILE A 369 11.42 13.58 -18.24
C ILE A 369 11.04 12.76 -17.01
N LYS A 370 11.65 13.04 -15.86
CA LYS A 370 11.37 12.36 -14.59
C LYS A 370 11.00 13.35 -13.51
N LEU A 371 9.78 13.23 -12.99
CA LEU A 371 9.19 14.07 -11.95
C LEU A 371 8.84 13.19 -10.74
N SER A 372 9.73 13.15 -9.75
CA SER A 372 9.60 12.23 -8.60
C SER A 372 9.27 12.99 -7.31
N GLY A 373 8.06 12.78 -6.77
CA GLY A 373 7.58 13.46 -5.56
C GLY A 373 7.57 15.00 -5.65
N VAL A 374 7.47 15.55 -6.87
CA VAL A 374 7.49 16.99 -7.09
C VAL A 374 6.12 17.63 -6.82
N LYS A 375 6.10 18.94 -6.57
CA LYS A 375 4.86 19.74 -6.55
C LYS A 375 4.89 20.73 -7.70
N VAL A 376 3.91 20.64 -8.59
CA VAL A 376 3.78 21.54 -9.74
C VAL A 376 2.42 22.20 -9.67
N ARG A 377 2.42 23.54 -9.67
CA ARG A 377 1.21 24.36 -9.75
C ARG A 377 1.34 25.29 -10.94
N THR A 378 0.41 25.19 -11.89
CA THR A 378 0.40 26.08 -13.06
C THR A 378 -0.93 26.80 -13.21
N GLY A 379 -0.91 28.12 -13.39
CA GLY A 379 -2.11 28.90 -13.71
C GLY A 379 -2.47 28.83 -15.20
N GLY A 380 -1.49 28.62 -16.08
CA GLY A 380 -1.65 28.37 -17.51
C GLY A 380 -1.41 26.89 -17.88
N ASP A 381 -0.99 26.67 -19.11
CA ASP A 381 -0.84 25.34 -19.71
C ASP A 381 0.45 24.65 -19.25
N PHE A 382 0.36 23.34 -19.09
CA PHE A 382 1.49 22.45 -18.83
C PHE A 382 1.78 21.61 -20.06
N LEU A 383 2.93 21.85 -20.69
CA LEU A 383 3.34 21.21 -21.94
C LEU A 383 4.63 20.43 -21.74
N VAL A 384 4.56 19.11 -21.93
CA VAL A 384 5.70 18.20 -21.96
C VAL A 384 5.80 17.64 -23.36
N LYS A 385 6.93 17.89 -24.03
CA LYS A 385 7.24 17.28 -25.34
C LYS A 385 8.67 16.80 -25.38
N ASN A 386 8.86 15.50 -25.57
CA ASN A 386 10.20 14.90 -25.48
C ASN A 386 10.41 13.71 -26.44
N THR A 387 11.68 13.42 -26.73
CA THR A 387 12.11 12.29 -27.57
C THR A 387 12.35 11.00 -26.76
N GLY A 388 12.09 11.04 -25.46
CA GLY A 388 12.28 9.95 -24.50
C GLY A 388 10.95 9.50 -23.90
N SER A 389 10.98 9.14 -22.63
CA SER A 389 9.82 8.77 -21.81
C SER A 389 9.48 9.87 -20.79
N THR A 390 8.22 9.95 -20.36
CA THR A 390 7.83 10.77 -19.21
C THR A 390 7.44 9.89 -18.03
N THR A 391 8.09 10.07 -16.88
CA THR A 391 7.76 9.37 -15.62
C THR A 391 7.37 10.38 -14.54
N VAL A 392 6.21 10.18 -13.93
CA VAL A 392 5.71 10.92 -12.77
C VAL A 392 5.50 9.93 -11.62
N ASN A 393 6.41 9.88 -10.66
CA ASN A 393 6.44 8.81 -9.66
C ASN A 393 6.52 9.31 -8.23
N ALA A 394 6.19 8.42 -7.28
CA ALA A 394 6.38 8.66 -5.86
C ALA A 394 7.84 8.44 -5.40
N GLU A 395 8.18 9.02 -4.25
CA GLU A 395 9.44 8.83 -3.51
C GLU A 395 9.17 8.28 -2.09
N ASN A 396 10.08 7.45 -1.56
CA ASN A 396 9.87 6.74 -0.28
C ASN A 396 10.39 7.55 0.91
N ILE A 397 9.60 7.71 1.98
CA ILE A 397 10.04 8.18 3.31
C ILE A 397 10.05 7.00 4.29
N LEU A 398 11.08 6.91 5.12
CA LEU A 398 11.17 5.92 6.20
C LEU A 398 11.15 6.57 7.59
N ASN A 399 10.17 6.19 8.41
CA ASN A 399 10.11 6.48 9.84
C ASN A 399 10.30 5.19 10.63
N SER A 400 11.02 5.24 11.75
CA SER A 400 11.20 4.05 12.57
C SER A 400 11.34 4.36 14.05
N ASN A 401 10.89 3.41 14.86
CA ASN A 401 10.98 3.47 16.31
C ASN A 401 11.46 2.10 16.83
N ASN A 402 12.51 2.09 17.63
CA ASN A 402 13.11 0.88 18.17
C ASN A 402 13.34 1.06 19.67
N ILE A 403 12.70 0.19 20.45
CA ILE A 403 12.83 0.11 21.90
C ILE A 403 13.34 -1.28 22.22
N ASP A 404 14.41 -1.36 23.03
CA ASP A 404 14.96 -2.63 23.52
C ASP A 404 15.36 -2.45 24.99
N ASN A 405 14.52 -2.97 25.88
CA ASN A 405 14.65 -2.85 27.32
C ASN A 405 14.79 -4.24 27.94
N TYR A 406 15.83 -4.42 28.74
CA TYR A 406 16.08 -5.62 29.51
C TYR A 406 16.42 -5.27 30.96
N GLU A 407 15.71 -5.87 31.90
CA GLU A 407 15.92 -5.72 33.35
C GLU A 407 15.93 -7.09 34.02
N ASN A 408 16.81 -7.29 35.00
CA ASN A 408 16.76 -8.40 35.94
C ASN A 408 16.81 -7.90 37.39
N TYR A 409 16.25 -8.69 38.29
CA TYR A 409 16.11 -8.35 39.71
C TYR A 409 16.94 -9.32 40.54
N TRP A 410 17.72 -8.82 41.52
CA TRP A 410 18.58 -9.65 42.37
C TRP A 410 19.51 -10.60 41.58
N GLY A 411 20.11 -10.12 40.49
CA GLY A 411 20.99 -10.95 39.64
C GLY A 411 20.28 -12.10 38.92
N GLY A 412 18.95 -12.00 38.72
CA GLY A 412 18.11 -13.01 38.08
C GLY A 412 17.30 -13.85 39.07
N ILE A 413 17.65 -13.84 40.36
CA ILE A 413 16.90 -14.58 41.39
C ILE A 413 15.49 -14.00 41.56
N GLY A 414 15.30 -12.68 41.45
CA GLY A 414 14.00 -12.03 41.51
C GLY A 414 13.24 -11.99 40.17
N GLY A 415 13.79 -12.62 39.12
CA GLY A 415 13.23 -12.65 37.77
C GLY A 415 13.76 -11.57 36.83
N SER A 416 13.11 -11.46 35.66
CA SER A 416 13.48 -10.51 34.61
C SER A 416 12.26 -9.94 33.88
N ASN A 417 12.47 -8.83 33.17
CA ASN A 417 11.51 -8.22 32.28
C ASN A 417 12.21 -7.77 31.00
N THR A 418 11.69 -8.20 29.84
CA THR A 418 12.20 -7.83 28.52
C THR A 418 11.08 -7.23 27.69
N VAL A 419 11.32 -6.07 27.08
CA VAL A 419 10.40 -5.41 26.15
C VAL A 419 11.19 -4.96 24.93
N LYS A 420 10.88 -5.53 23.76
CA LYS A 420 11.43 -5.13 22.48
C LYS A 420 10.29 -4.68 21.56
N LYS A 421 10.37 -3.47 21.03
CA LYS A 421 9.40 -2.92 20.06
C LYS A 421 10.14 -2.33 18.89
N ASN A 422 9.94 -2.89 17.71
CA ASN A 422 10.47 -2.34 16.46
C ASN A 422 9.29 -1.95 15.59
N GLU A 423 9.25 -0.72 15.10
CA GLU A 423 8.26 -0.23 14.17
C GLU A 423 8.98 0.48 13.02
N SER A 424 8.53 0.21 11.80
CA SER A 424 9.03 0.80 10.57
C SER A 424 7.83 1.16 9.70
N ILE A 425 7.78 2.41 9.26
CA ILE A 425 6.71 2.95 8.41
C ILE A 425 7.37 3.54 7.17
N THR A 426 7.09 2.94 6.01
CA THR A 426 7.48 3.44 4.69
C THR A 426 6.27 4.12 4.05
N LEU A 427 6.37 5.43 3.81
CA LEU A 427 5.32 6.24 3.18
C LEU A 427 5.75 6.72 1.80
N GLN A 428 4.84 6.65 0.84
CA GLN A 428 5.03 7.09 -0.54
C GLN A 428 4.62 8.56 -0.71
N GLN A 429 5.55 9.41 -1.14
CA GLN A 429 5.31 10.80 -1.51
C GLN A 429 5.16 10.93 -3.02
N GLY A 430 3.91 10.86 -3.48
CA GLY A 430 3.56 11.05 -4.89
C GLY A 430 3.88 12.46 -5.39
N ALA A 431 4.13 12.59 -6.69
CA ALA A 431 4.13 13.90 -7.31
C ALA A 431 2.70 14.46 -7.32
N ASP A 432 2.56 15.78 -7.14
CA ASP A 432 1.30 16.50 -7.12
C ASP A 432 1.33 17.62 -8.17
N LEU A 433 0.65 17.39 -9.28
CA LEU A 433 0.61 18.26 -10.46
C LEU A 433 -0.81 18.84 -10.57
N VAL A 434 -0.97 20.12 -10.22
CA VAL A 434 -2.25 20.86 -10.30
C VAL A 434 -2.14 21.98 -11.34
N ILE A 435 -2.89 21.85 -12.43
CA ILE A 435 -2.81 22.70 -13.61
C ILE A 435 -4.17 23.34 -13.84
N ASN A 436 -4.26 24.67 -13.87
CA ASN A 436 -5.52 25.38 -14.19
C ASN A 436 -5.79 25.47 -15.70
N GLY A 437 -4.72 25.42 -16.52
CA GLY A 437 -4.80 25.41 -17.97
C GLY A 437 -4.98 24.01 -18.55
N LYS A 438 -4.51 23.84 -19.79
CA LYS A 438 -4.50 22.55 -20.49
C LYS A 438 -3.25 21.74 -20.12
N THR A 439 -3.37 20.41 -20.16
CA THR A 439 -2.25 19.51 -19.94
C THR A 439 -1.96 18.71 -21.20
N TYR A 440 -0.73 18.83 -21.72
CA TYR A 440 -0.26 18.04 -22.86
C TYR A 440 1.03 17.32 -22.50
N ILE A 441 0.98 15.99 -22.38
CA ILE A 441 2.15 15.13 -22.21
C ILE A 441 2.31 14.31 -23.48
N ASP A 442 3.31 14.64 -24.28
CA ASP A 442 3.59 14.05 -25.59
C ASP A 442 5.00 13.45 -25.58
N SER A 443 5.09 12.11 -25.49
CA SER A 443 6.35 11.38 -25.27
C SER A 443 6.57 10.30 -26.33
N GLU A 444 7.80 10.19 -26.82
CA GLU A 444 8.14 9.23 -27.87
C GLU A 444 8.16 7.77 -27.38
N LYS A 445 8.72 7.50 -26.18
CA LYS A 445 9.03 6.14 -25.69
C LYS A 445 8.08 5.58 -24.62
N GLY A 446 7.07 6.34 -24.19
CA GLY A 446 6.12 5.91 -23.16
C GLY A 446 5.84 6.95 -22.08
N VAL A 447 4.76 6.73 -21.33
CA VAL A 447 4.39 7.54 -20.17
C VAL A 447 4.07 6.64 -18.98
N LYS A 448 4.63 6.94 -17.81
CA LYS A 448 4.34 6.23 -16.55
C LYS A 448 3.97 7.21 -15.43
N ILE A 449 2.84 6.99 -14.76
CA ILE A 449 2.35 7.75 -13.62
C ILE A 449 2.10 6.78 -12.46
N SER A 450 2.86 6.90 -11.38
CA SER A 450 2.85 5.95 -10.26
C SER A 450 2.64 6.65 -8.92
N GLY A 451 1.61 6.24 -8.18
CA GLY A 451 1.28 6.79 -6.85
C GLY A 451 1.15 8.31 -6.79
N SER A 452 0.81 8.96 -7.91
CA SER A 452 0.91 10.40 -8.12
C SER A 452 -0.41 11.03 -8.57
N CYS A 453 -0.54 12.33 -8.37
CA CYS A 453 -1.73 13.11 -8.68
C CYS A 453 -1.45 14.07 -9.85
N LEU A 454 -2.27 14.00 -10.89
CA LEU A 454 -2.28 14.91 -12.03
C LEU A 454 -3.71 15.43 -12.25
N VAL A 455 -3.92 16.72 -12.03
CA VAL A 455 -5.21 17.39 -12.19
C VAL A 455 -5.07 18.50 -13.22
N SER A 456 -5.85 18.43 -14.29
CA SER A 456 -5.96 19.46 -15.31
C SER A 456 -7.30 20.19 -15.22
N GLY A 457 -7.28 21.52 -15.18
CA GLY A 457 -8.44 22.39 -15.10
C GLY A 457 -9.13 22.58 -16.45
N LYS A 458 -8.49 22.19 -17.55
CA LYS A 458 -9.05 22.13 -18.90
C LYS A 458 -8.74 20.78 -19.54
N GLU A 459 -8.78 20.71 -20.86
CA GLU A 459 -8.50 19.47 -21.60
C GLU A 459 -7.10 18.92 -21.30
N ALA A 460 -7.02 17.60 -21.23
CA ALA A 460 -5.79 16.87 -21.00
C ALA A 460 -5.58 15.80 -22.08
N LEU A 461 -4.37 15.75 -22.62
CA LEU A 461 -3.89 14.70 -23.52
C LEU A 461 -2.61 14.12 -22.95
N VAL A 462 -2.60 12.81 -22.72
CA VAL A 462 -1.40 12.03 -22.42
C VAL A 462 -1.20 11.04 -23.55
N ARG A 463 -0.12 11.23 -24.32
CA ARG A 463 0.19 10.45 -25.52
C ARG A 463 1.58 9.83 -25.44
N ALA A 464 1.64 8.55 -25.78
CA ALA A 464 2.87 7.81 -26.02
C ALA A 464 2.93 7.32 -27.48
N HIS A 465 4.03 7.54 -28.19
CA HIS A 465 4.13 7.14 -29.61
C HIS A 465 4.59 5.69 -29.83
N LYS A 466 5.72 5.28 -29.25
CA LYS A 466 6.33 3.95 -29.46
C LYS A 466 6.34 3.07 -28.22
N GLY A 467 5.76 3.53 -27.11
CA GLY A 467 5.71 2.80 -25.86
C GLY A 467 4.34 2.87 -25.19
N GLY A 468 4.17 2.08 -24.14
CA GLY A 468 2.92 2.01 -23.39
C GLY A 468 2.64 3.23 -22.51
N LEU A 469 1.42 3.27 -21.99
CA LEU A 469 0.96 4.26 -21.01
C LEU A 469 0.54 3.51 -19.73
N VAL A 470 1.24 3.76 -18.62
CA VAL A 470 1.01 3.08 -17.35
C VAL A 470 0.57 4.09 -16.28
N ILE A 471 -0.55 3.82 -15.63
CA ILE A 471 -1.08 4.58 -14.49
C ILE A 471 -1.29 3.57 -13.35
N ASP A 472 -0.30 3.42 -12.47
CA ASP A 472 -0.27 2.38 -11.44
C ASP A 472 -0.22 2.95 -10.01
N ASP A 473 -0.42 2.05 -9.05
CA ASP A 473 -0.34 2.29 -7.63
C ASP A 473 1.08 2.06 -7.08
N VAL A 474 1.30 2.51 -5.85
CA VAL A 474 2.52 2.26 -5.07
C VAL A 474 2.15 1.78 -3.68
N LYS A 475 3.07 1.14 -2.95
CA LYS A 475 2.78 0.53 -1.65
C LYS A 475 3.29 1.38 -0.48
N ASN A 476 2.38 1.70 0.44
CA ASN A 476 2.74 2.15 1.80
C ASN A 476 2.88 0.92 2.69
N GLU A 477 3.94 0.86 3.50
CA GLU A 477 4.26 -0.33 4.30
C GLU A 477 4.44 0.01 5.78
N ILE A 478 3.83 -0.78 6.66
CA ILE A 478 4.01 -0.72 8.11
C ILE A 478 4.46 -2.09 8.57
N THR A 479 5.60 -2.15 9.25
CA THR A 479 6.12 -3.37 9.88
C THR A 479 6.31 -3.11 11.36
N SER A 480 5.71 -3.93 12.21
CA SER A 480 5.89 -3.86 13.66
C SER A 480 6.23 -5.22 14.26
N LEU A 481 7.15 -5.26 15.21
CA LEU A 481 7.49 -6.41 16.02
C LEU A 481 7.46 -6.00 17.50
N ASN A 482 6.58 -6.60 18.27
CA ASN A 482 6.50 -6.43 19.72
C ASN A 482 6.85 -7.76 20.39
N VAL A 483 7.85 -7.76 21.28
CA VAL A 483 8.23 -8.91 22.10
C VAL A 483 8.22 -8.50 23.57
N ILE A 484 7.51 -9.26 24.39
CA ILE A 484 7.47 -9.09 25.84
C ILE A 484 7.79 -10.43 26.49
N ARG A 485 8.69 -10.44 27.48
CA ARG A 485 8.99 -11.62 28.32
C ARG A 485 9.05 -11.22 29.78
N LYS A 486 8.34 -11.94 30.65
CA LYS A 486 8.44 -11.83 32.11
C LYS A 486 9.01 -13.13 32.68
N GLY A 487 10.04 -13.04 33.52
CA GLY A 487 10.61 -14.17 34.27
C GLY A 487 9.99 -14.32 35.67
N THR A 488 9.98 -15.53 36.21
CA THR A 488 9.67 -15.85 37.62
C THR A 488 10.89 -15.61 38.52
N VAL A 489 10.76 -15.92 39.81
CA VAL A 489 11.92 -16.18 40.68
C VAL A 489 12.81 -17.24 39.98
N PHE A 490 14.12 -17.00 39.92
CA PHE A 490 15.13 -17.74 39.12
C PHE A 490 15.12 -17.53 37.58
N ASP A 491 14.44 -16.49 37.09
CA ASP A 491 14.40 -16.10 35.67
C ASP A 491 13.89 -17.21 34.71
N ILE A 492 13.05 -18.12 35.21
CA ILE A 492 12.29 -19.05 34.36
C ILE A 492 11.20 -18.24 33.67
N THR A 493 10.95 -18.43 32.36
CA THR A 493 9.93 -17.65 31.65
C THR A 493 8.54 -17.90 32.25
N LYS A 494 7.97 -16.89 32.90
CA LYS A 494 6.58 -16.90 33.40
C LYS A 494 5.61 -16.76 32.24
N ALA A 495 5.87 -15.79 31.37
CA ALA A 495 5.04 -15.55 30.20
C ALA A 495 5.85 -14.80 29.13
N SER A 496 5.61 -15.14 27.87
CA SER A 496 6.15 -14.48 26.69
C SER A 496 5.07 -14.23 25.67
N ALA A 497 5.18 -13.10 24.97
CA ALA A 497 4.34 -12.78 23.83
C ALA A 497 5.19 -12.12 22.74
N LYS A 498 4.98 -12.54 21.50
CA LYS A 498 5.58 -11.97 20.29
C LYS A 498 4.46 -11.71 19.30
N ASP A 499 4.37 -10.47 18.82
CA ASP A 499 3.39 -10.03 17.82
C ASP A 499 4.14 -9.33 16.69
N PHE A 500 4.16 -9.96 15.52
CA PHE A 500 4.67 -9.42 14.28
C PHE A 500 3.50 -9.03 13.39
N LYS A 501 3.57 -7.86 12.77
CA LYS A 501 2.55 -7.36 11.85
C LYS A 501 3.20 -6.66 10.67
N GLN A 502 2.75 -6.98 9.47
CA GLN A 502 3.13 -6.32 8.24
C GLN A 502 1.87 -5.93 7.46
N ASN A 503 1.67 -4.64 7.23
CA ASN A 503 0.59 -4.11 6.42
C ASN A 503 1.18 -3.39 5.20
N SER A 504 0.74 -3.76 4.01
CA SER A 504 1.08 -3.11 2.74
C SER A 504 -0.22 -2.65 2.08
N VAL A 505 -0.37 -1.33 1.88
CA VAL A 505 -1.58 -0.72 1.33
C VAL A 505 -1.24 -0.01 0.03
N SER A 506 -1.97 -0.36 -1.03
CA SER A 506 -1.94 0.31 -2.32
C SER A 506 -2.36 1.77 -2.22
N ARG A 507 -1.59 2.65 -2.87
CA ARG A 507 -1.90 4.06 -3.08
C ARG A 507 -1.87 4.32 -4.59
N GLY A 508 -3.06 4.36 -5.17
CA GLY A 508 -3.27 4.62 -6.59
C GLY A 508 -2.78 5.98 -7.07
N SER A 509 -2.56 6.07 -8.37
CA SER A 509 -2.47 7.35 -9.07
C SER A 509 -3.86 7.96 -9.29
N THR A 510 -3.91 9.28 -9.39
CA THR A 510 -5.11 10.03 -9.79
C THR A 510 -4.79 10.88 -11.00
N VAL A 511 -5.48 10.64 -12.12
CA VAL A 511 -5.38 11.45 -13.34
C VAL A 511 -6.75 12.04 -13.64
N LYS A 512 -6.89 13.34 -13.50
CA LYS A 512 -8.17 14.05 -13.61
C LYS A 512 -8.11 15.18 -14.65
N SER A 513 -9.19 15.37 -15.40
CA SER A 513 -9.48 16.58 -16.15
C SER A 513 -10.86 17.15 -15.77
N GLU A 514 -10.95 18.47 -15.57
CA GLU A 514 -12.23 19.19 -15.43
C GLU A 514 -12.91 19.44 -16.79
N SER A 515 -12.33 18.94 -17.88
CA SER A 515 -12.90 18.90 -19.24
C SER A 515 -12.65 17.51 -19.83
N ASN A 516 -12.30 17.40 -21.11
CA ASN A 516 -12.02 16.12 -21.79
C ASN A 516 -10.64 15.58 -21.43
N LEU A 517 -10.55 14.26 -21.23
CA LEU A 517 -9.29 13.55 -20.99
C LEU A 517 -9.07 12.49 -22.09
N LYS A 518 -7.91 12.56 -22.75
CA LYS A 518 -7.48 11.57 -23.74
C LYS A 518 -6.19 10.89 -23.28
N LEU A 519 -6.24 9.56 -23.16
CA LEU A 519 -5.09 8.70 -22.92
C LEU A 519 -4.85 7.89 -24.19
N VAL A 520 -3.71 8.10 -24.84
CA VAL A 520 -3.41 7.52 -26.16
C VAL A 520 -2.05 6.84 -26.13
N SER A 521 -1.97 5.61 -26.60
CA SER A 521 -0.72 4.98 -27.04
C SER A 521 -0.84 4.68 -28.53
N ASP A 522 0.07 5.18 -29.36
CA ASP A 522 0.03 4.89 -30.81
C ASP A 522 0.58 3.48 -31.11
N ALA A 523 1.44 2.96 -30.25
CA ALA A 523 2.00 1.60 -30.29
C ALA A 523 2.43 1.20 -28.87
N GLY A 524 1.64 0.36 -28.20
CA GLY A 524 1.91 -0.12 -26.85
C GLY A 524 0.65 -0.28 -26.00
N ASP A 525 0.78 -1.12 -24.96
CA ASP A 525 -0.32 -1.37 -24.04
C ASP A 525 -0.62 -0.14 -23.15
N ILE A 526 -1.88 -0.01 -22.75
CA ILE A 526 -2.31 0.93 -21.71
C ILE A 526 -2.67 0.12 -20.46
N GLU A 527 -2.10 0.49 -19.32
CA GLU A 527 -2.36 -0.15 -18.03
C GLU A 527 -2.83 0.87 -17.00
N VAL A 528 -3.94 0.57 -16.32
CA VAL A 528 -4.48 1.32 -15.18
C VAL A 528 -4.64 0.35 -14.01
N ALA A 529 -3.79 0.47 -12.99
CA ALA A 529 -3.75 -0.44 -11.85
C ALA A 529 -3.97 0.31 -10.53
N GLY A 530 -4.91 -0.15 -9.70
CA GLY A 530 -5.29 0.44 -8.41
C GLY A 530 -5.57 1.95 -8.44
N SER A 531 -5.95 2.52 -9.59
CA SER A 531 -5.87 3.96 -9.86
C SER A 531 -7.20 4.57 -10.31
N LEU A 532 -7.30 5.90 -10.19
CA LEU A 532 -8.45 6.70 -10.63
C LEU A 532 -8.10 7.52 -11.87
N VAL A 533 -8.82 7.31 -12.95
CA VAL A 533 -8.78 8.15 -14.16
C VAL A 533 -10.16 8.79 -14.34
N LYS A 534 -10.22 10.12 -14.36
CA LYS A 534 -11.48 10.86 -14.35
C LYS A 534 -11.51 12.04 -15.30
N SER A 535 -12.63 12.21 -15.99
CA SER A 535 -12.96 13.36 -16.83
C SER A 535 -14.31 13.91 -16.40
N LEU A 536 -14.48 15.23 -16.35
CA LEU A 536 -15.84 15.83 -16.29
C LEU A 536 -16.51 15.89 -17.68
N GLY A 537 -15.71 15.89 -18.75
CA GLY A 537 -16.14 15.72 -20.13
C GLY A 537 -15.94 14.28 -20.61
N ASP A 538 -15.54 14.11 -21.86
CA ASP A 538 -15.28 12.80 -22.45
C ASP A 538 -13.95 12.23 -21.97
N LEU A 539 -13.98 10.98 -21.49
CA LEU A 539 -12.80 10.15 -21.28
C LEU A 539 -12.61 9.22 -22.48
N ILE A 540 -11.49 9.37 -23.20
CA ILE A 540 -11.12 8.49 -24.30
C ILE A 540 -9.81 7.79 -23.96
N VAL A 541 -9.83 6.46 -23.92
CA VAL A 541 -8.65 5.62 -23.75
C VAL A 541 -8.47 4.79 -25.02
N LYS A 542 -7.37 5.02 -25.73
CA LYS A 542 -7.17 4.47 -27.07
C LYS A 542 -5.76 3.93 -27.28
N THR A 543 -5.67 2.71 -27.79
CA THR A 543 -4.44 2.17 -28.38
C THR A 543 -4.71 1.57 -29.77
N ASP A 544 -3.67 1.05 -30.44
CA ASP A 544 -3.81 0.38 -31.73
C ASP A 544 -4.56 -0.97 -31.61
N ASP A 545 -4.97 -1.54 -32.75
CA ASP A 545 -5.75 -2.78 -32.77
C ASP A 545 -4.94 -4.03 -32.37
N LYS A 546 -3.63 -3.88 -32.09
CA LYS A 546 -2.71 -4.96 -31.70
C LYS A 546 -2.34 -4.94 -30.22
N SER A 547 -2.45 -3.77 -29.59
CA SER A 547 -2.10 -3.53 -28.20
C SER A 547 -3.34 -3.62 -27.31
N ASN A 548 -3.13 -3.73 -26.02
CA ASN A 548 -4.15 -4.07 -25.04
C ASN A 548 -4.38 -2.92 -24.06
N LEU A 549 -5.59 -2.87 -23.51
CA LEU A 549 -5.96 -2.05 -22.38
C LEU A 549 -6.23 -2.95 -21.17
N TYR A 550 -5.44 -2.78 -20.11
CA TYR A 550 -5.61 -3.47 -18.84
C TYR A 550 -6.09 -2.50 -17.76
N VAL A 551 -7.19 -2.80 -17.09
CA VAL A 551 -7.71 -2.02 -15.97
C VAL A 551 -7.91 -2.95 -14.78
N LYS A 552 -6.97 -2.94 -13.83
CA LYS A 552 -6.85 -3.96 -12.76
C LYS A 552 -6.89 -3.36 -11.36
N GLY A 553 -7.33 -4.11 -10.36
CA GLY A 553 -7.30 -3.69 -8.97
C GLY A 553 -5.86 -3.57 -8.43
N GLY A 554 -5.64 -2.66 -7.49
CA GLY A 554 -4.39 -2.54 -6.74
C GLY A 554 -4.38 -3.50 -5.55
N GLN A 555 -3.25 -4.13 -5.25
CA GLN A 555 -3.20 -5.19 -4.22
C GLN A 555 -2.76 -4.66 -2.85
N ASN A 556 -3.51 -5.01 -1.82
CA ASN A 556 -3.18 -4.80 -0.41
C ASN A 556 -2.85 -6.14 0.26
N ILE A 557 -1.90 -6.13 1.19
CA ILE A 557 -1.44 -7.31 1.93
C ILE A 557 -1.42 -7.00 3.42
N MET A 558 -2.00 -7.88 4.23
CA MET A 558 -1.88 -7.89 5.68
C MET A 558 -1.31 -9.24 6.10
N GLU A 559 -0.31 -9.23 6.96
CA GLU A 559 0.25 -10.42 7.60
C GLU A 559 0.42 -10.14 9.08
N ARG A 560 0.03 -11.10 9.91
CA ARG A 560 0.18 -11.03 11.36
C ARG A 560 0.55 -12.40 11.90
N GLU A 561 1.57 -12.43 12.73
CA GLU A 561 1.99 -13.63 13.46
C GLU A 561 2.02 -13.28 14.94
N SER A 562 1.28 -14.02 15.75
CA SER A 562 1.23 -13.86 17.20
C SER A 562 1.56 -15.19 17.87
N GLU A 563 2.55 -15.18 18.74
CA GLU A 563 2.96 -16.31 19.56
C GLU A 563 2.82 -15.90 21.03
N LYS A 564 2.09 -16.68 21.82
CA LYS A 564 1.97 -16.48 23.26
C LYS A 564 2.24 -17.79 23.96
N SER A 565 3.01 -17.73 25.06
CA SER A 565 3.21 -18.88 25.93
C SER A 565 3.36 -18.43 27.37
N GLY A 566 2.94 -19.26 28.31
CA GLY A 566 3.10 -18.93 29.72
C GLY A 566 2.67 -20.00 30.69
N LEU A 567 3.12 -19.80 31.93
CA LEU A 567 2.82 -20.58 33.11
C LEU A 567 1.90 -19.77 34.03
N THR A 568 0.78 -20.35 34.46
CA THR A 568 -0.13 -19.76 35.43
C THR A 568 -0.39 -20.70 36.61
N THR A 569 -0.69 -20.11 37.77
CA THR A 569 -1.06 -20.80 39.01
C THR A 569 -2.50 -20.46 39.45
N LYS A 570 -3.25 -19.76 38.58
CA LYS A 570 -4.66 -19.38 38.79
C LYS A 570 -5.39 -19.32 37.45
N GLY A 571 -5.96 -20.44 37.01
CA GLY A 571 -7.19 -20.52 36.20
C GLY A 571 -7.24 -19.92 34.79
N ASN A 572 -6.31 -19.06 34.39
CA ASN A 572 -6.26 -18.42 33.07
C ASN A 572 -4.84 -17.88 32.81
N LEU A 573 -4.46 -17.79 31.53
CA LEU A 573 -3.23 -17.11 31.10
C LEU A 573 -3.21 -15.70 31.73
N ASP A 574 -2.07 -15.27 32.27
CA ASP A 574 -1.90 -13.93 32.83
C ASP A 574 -2.07 -12.87 31.72
N THR A 575 -3.31 -12.46 31.46
CA THR A 575 -3.71 -11.45 30.46
C THR A 575 -3.17 -10.04 30.80
N SER A 576 -2.45 -9.89 31.92
CA SER A 576 -1.69 -8.68 32.25
C SER A 576 -0.49 -8.43 31.33
N LEU A 577 -0.17 -9.36 30.42
CA LEU A 577 0.63 -9.07 29.23
C LEU A 577 -0.22 -8.30 28.21
N GLY A 578 -0.58 -7.07 28.57
CA GLY A 578 -1.34 -6.19 27.71
C GLY A 578 -0.53 -5.77 26.49
N ILE A 579 -0.72 -6.48 25.38
CA ILE A 579 -0.45 -5.94 24.04
C ILE A 579 -1.56 -4.92 23.71
N ASP A 580 -2.77 -5.07 24.28
CA ASP A 580 -3.94 -4.21 24.05
C ASP A 580 -4.06 -2.98 24.97
N THR A 581 -3.33 -2.91 26.09
CA THR A 581 -3.44 -1.78 27.05
C THR A 581 -2.55 -0.57 26.74
N VAL A 582 -1.84 -0.55 25.61
CA VAL A 582 -1.25 0.68 25.05
C VAL A 582 -2.23 1.28 24.02
N LYS A 583 -3.47 1.52 24.46
CA LYS A 583 -4.40 2.43 23.78
C LYS A 583 -3.93 3.85 24.03
N ASN A 584 -3.25 4.44 23.05
CA ASN A 584 -3.47 5.83 22.66
C ASN A 584 -2.98 6.04 21.23
N ILE A 585 -3.90 6.55 20.40
CA ILE A 585 -3.75 7.02 19.00
C ILE A 585 -3.87 5.92 17.92
N ALA A 586 -5.07 5.39 17.75
CA ALA A 586 -5.85 5.40 16.49
C ALA A 586 -7.12 4.56 16.66
N VAL A 587 -8.23 5.11 16.20
CA VAL A 587 -9.61 4.70 16.52
C VAL A 587 -10.17 3.80 15.41
N SER A 588 -10.92 2.77 15.85
CA SER A 588 -12.10 2.15 15.23
C SER A 588 -12.00 1.21 14.02
N VAL A 589 -12.90 0.22 14.07
CA VAL A 589 -13.40 -0.72 13.04
C VAL A 589 -12.38 -1.81 12.66
N THR A 590 -12.59 -3.10 12.90
CA THR A 590 -13.66 -4.02 12.47
C THR A 590 -13.45 -5.35 13.22
N GLY A 591 -14.50 -6.04 13.66
CA GLY A 591 -14.31 -7.39 14.21
C GLY A 591 -15.58 -8.12 14.59
N GLU A 592 -16.19 -7.76 15.72
CA GLU A 592 -17.12 -8.71 16.38
C GLU A 592 -18.52 -8.17 16.73
N VAL A 593 -18.91 -6.97 16.31
CA VAL A 593 -20.17 -6.35 16.78
C VAL A 593 -21.12 -5.87 15.66
N LEU A 594 -20.77 -6.00 14.38
CA LEU A 594 -21.58 -5.45 13.28
C LEU A 594 -22.78 -6.30 12.80
N PRO A 595 -22.80 -7.65 12.88
CA PRO A 595 -23.94 -8.43 12.37
C PRO A 595 -25.22 -8.33 13.23
N ASP A 596 -25.07 -8.16 14.54
CA ASP A 596 -26.19 -8.23 15.50
C ASP A 596 -26.89 -6.86 15.68
N LEU A 597 -26.18 -5.76 15.46
CA LEU A 597 -26.74 -4.40 15.54
C LEU A 597 -27.54 -4.01 14.29
N MET A 598 -27.24 -4.60 13.13
CA MET A 598 -27.89 -4.28 11.84
C MET A 598 -29.23 -5.01 11.62
N GLN A 599 -29.55 -6.03 12.42
CA GLN A 599 -30.79 -6.80 12.30
C GLN A 599 -31.89 -6.38 13.27
N GLY A 600 -31.65 -5.35 14.11
CA GLY A 600 -32.65 -4.87 15.08
C GLY A 600 -33.14 -5.95 16.04
N LYS A 601 -32.38 -7.03 16.25
CA LYS A 601 -32.74 -8.12 17.16
C LYS A 601 -32.03 -7.93 18.49
N ILE A 602 -32.61 -7.08 19.33
CA ILE A 602 -32.38 -7.11 20.78
C ILE A 602 -33.74 -7.33 21.42
N ASP A 603 -34.33 -8.50 21.16
CA ASP A 603 -35.55 -8.91 21.85
C ASP A 603 -35.25 -10.14 22.72
N ASN A 604 -35.57 -9.97 24.00
CA ASN A 604 -35.62 -11.00 25.03
C ASN A 604 -34.31 -11.62 25.54
N LEU A 605 -33.24 -10.84 25.62
CA LEU A 605 -32.09 -11.21 26.48
C LEU A 605 -32.44 -11.10 27.98
N GLN A 606 -33.26 -10.13 28.38
CA GLN A 606 -33.68 -10.01 29.79
C GLN A 606 -34.72 -11.05 30.19
N GLU A 607 -35.63 -11.48 29.32
CA GLU A 607 -36.58 -12.57 29.63
C GLU A 607 -35.88 -13.93 29.69
N LYS A 608 -34.87 -14.21 28.86
CA LYS A 608 -34.06 -15.45 28.95
C LYS A 608 -33.04 -15.43 30.10
N VAL A 609 -32.52 -14.27 30.47
CA VAL A 609 -31.69 -14.12 31.67
C VAL A 609 -32.54 -14.22 32.93
N LEU A 610 -33.81 -13.79 32.92
CA LEU A 610 -34.69 -13.90 34.08
C LEU A 610 -35.36 -15.28 34.21
N ASP A 611 -35.60 -16.01 33.12
CA ASP A 611 -36.00 -17.43 33.16
C ASP A 611 -34.83 -18.35 33.54
N GLY A 612 -33.60 -17.94 33.21
CA GLY A 612 -32.36 -18.58 33.68
C GLY A 612 -32.03 -18.30 35.15
N ILE A 613 -32.42 -17.13 35.68
CA ILE A 613 -32.24 -16.76 37.09
C ILE A 613 -33.37 -17.32 37.98
N LYS A 614 -34.54 -17.66 37.41
CA LYS A 614 -35.64 -18.33 38.16
C LYS A 614 -35.54 -19.86 38.24
N LYS A 615 -34.47 -20.46 37.73
CA LYS A 615 -34.12 -21.86 38.00
C LYS A 615 -32.87 -21.99 38.88
N ALA A 616 -32.72 -21.05 39.81
CA ALA A 616 -31.66 -21.01 40.80
C ALA A 616 -32.21 -20.89 42.23
N VAL A 617 -33.21 -21.69 42.60
CA VAL A 617 -33.46 -22.15 43.98
C VAL A 617 -34.24 -23.47 43.92
N SER A 618 -33.52 -24.57 43.72
CA SER A 618 -33.84 -25.93 44.21
C SER A 618 -32.91 -26.92 43.51
N ASP A 619 -31.66 -27.00 43.96
CA ASP A 619 -30.93 -28.26 44.14
C ASP A 619 -29.48 -27.96 44.56
N GLU A 620 -29.02 -28.75 45.51
CA GLU A 620 -28.01 -28.36 46.47
C GLU A 620 -26.61 -28.83 46.03
N SER A 621 -25.86 -27.98 45.31
CA SER A 621 -24.39 -28.15 45.17
C SER A 621 -23.58 -26.89 44.87
N VAL A 622 -22.40 -26.76 45.48
CA VAL A 622 -21.40 -25.69 45.33
C VAL A 622 -20.07 -26.31 44.88
N SER A 623 -19.57 -25.99 43.68
CA SER A 623 -18.27 -26.46 43.16
C SER A 623 -17.23 -25.35 43.03
N ALA A 624 -16.01 -25.58 43.51
CA ALA A 624 -14.84 -24.73 43.37
C ALA A 624 -13.75 -25.46 42.58
N HIS A 625 -13.30 -24.88 41.48
CA HIS A 625 -12.24 -25.41 40.61
C HIS A 625 -10.99 -24.54 40.74
N THR A 626 -9.83 -25.15 40.92
CA THR A 626 -8.54 -24.45 41.02
C THR A 626 -7.48 -25.13 40.17
N ASP A 627 -6.89 -24.41 39.22
CA ASP A 627 -5.67 -24.86 38.52
C ASP A 627 -4.47 -24.67 39.44
N LEU A 628 -3.77 -25.75 39.78
CA LEU A 628 -2.54 -25.70 40.59
C LEU A 628 -1.37 -25.15 39.75
N ILE A 629 -1.17 -25.72 38.56
CA ILE A 629 -0.17 -25.28 37.58
C ILE A 629 -0.73 -25.57 36.19
N SER A 630 -0.74 -24.58 35.30
CA SER A 630 -1.02 -24.80 33.88
C SER A 630 -0.04 -24.06 32.97
N TYR A 631 0.35 -24.74 31.90
CA TYR A 631 1.09 -24.21 30.77
C TYR A 631 0.14 -24.09 29.58
N SER A 632 0.23 -22.99 28.85
CA SER A 632 -0.48 -22.84 27.58
C SER A 632 0.41 -22.16 26.55
N GLU A 633 0.20 -22.56 25.30
CA GLU A 633 0.82 -21.99 24.13
C GLU A 633 -0.26 -21.74 23.07
N GLU A 634 -0.26 -20.55 22.50
CA GLU A 634 -1.20 -20.09 21.48
C GLU A 634 -0.41 -19.46 20.34
N ASN A 635 -0.52 -20.04 19.15
CA ASN A 635 0.10 -19.56 17.93
C ASN A 635 -1.00 -19.18 16.93
N LYS A 636 -0.97 -17.94 16.46
CA LYS A 636 -1.92 -17.37 15.49
C LYS A 636 -1.18 -16.81 14.29
N SER A 637 -1.58 -17.21 13.09
CA SER A 637 -1.08 -16.66 11.84
C SER A 637 -2.25 -16.21 10.98
N GLU A 638 -2.25 -14.95 10.56
CA GLU A 638 -3.27 -14.36 9.71
C GLU A 638 -2.62 -13.74 8.48
N LYS A 639 -3.16 -14.02 7.30
CA LYS A 639 -2.73 -13.44 6.04
C LYS A 639 -3.93 -13.06 5.20
N ALA A 640 -4.05 -11.79 4.85
CA ALA A 640 -5.10 -11.29 3.96
C ALA A 640 -4.49 -10.60 2.74
N VAL A 641 -5.02 -10.92 1.56
CA VAL A 641 -4.78 -10.21 0.31
C VAL A 641 -6.12 -9.62 -0.12
N THR A 642 -6.20 -8.30 -0.26
CA THR A 642 -7.41 -7.60 -0.72
C THR A 642 -7.11 -6.68 -1.89
N HIS A 643 -8.12 -6.33 -2.69
CA HIS A 643 -7.93 -5.52 -3.90
C HIS A 643 -8.70 -4.18 -3.87
N SER A 644 -8.00 -3.10 -4.18
CA SER A 644 -8.55 -1.75 -4.38
C SER A 644 -8.94 -1.56 -5.84
N ALA A 645 -10.23 -1.38 -6.13
CA ALA A 645 -10.70 -1.31 -7.51
C ALA A 645 -10.15 -0.10 -8.30
N SER A 646 -9.77 -0.32 -9.58
CA SER A 646 -9.49 0.76 -10.52
C SER A 646 -10.76 1.40 -11.07
N ARG A 647 -10.73 2.70 -11.37
CA ARG A 647 -11.91 3.45 -11.82
C ARG A 647 -11.60 4.32 -13.04
N LEU A 648 -12.41 4.17 -14.08
CA LEU A 648 -12.45 5.04 -15.26
C LEU A 648 -13.78 5.80 -15.26
N GLU A 649 -13.73 7.13 -15.18
CA GLU A 649 -14.92 7.98 -15.05
C GLU A 649 -14.97 9.09 -16.09
N GLY A 650 -16.14 9.32 -16.68
CA GLY A 650 -16.36 10.37 -17.68
C GLY A 650 -17.82 10.78 -17.83
N ASN A 651 -18.08 11.84 -18.60
CA ASN A 651 -19.39 12.09 -19.17
C ASN A 651 -19.72 10.98 -20.17
N ASN A 652 -18.92 10.85 -21.23
CA ASN A 652 -18.82 9.64 -22.03
C ASN A 652 -17.50 8.93 -21.70
N VAL A 653 -17.50 7.60 -21.70
CA VAL A 653 -16.27 6.81 -21.58
C VAL A 653 -16.11 5.94 -22.81
N ARG A 654 -15.03 6.14 -23.58
CA ARG A 654 -14.73 5.37 -24.78
C ARG A 654 -13.42 4.60 -24.64
N LEU A 655 -13.49 3.29 -24.77
CA LEU A 655 -12.34 2.38 -24.71
C LEU A 655 -12.14 1.74 -26.09
N GLU A 656 -10.98 1.96 -26.70
CA GLU A 656 -10.61 1.42 -28.01
C GLU A 656 -9.23 0.73 -27.92
N ALA A 657 -9.18 -0.59 -28.12
CA ALA A 657 -7.92 -1.36 -28.08
C ALA A 657 -8.05 -2.68 -28.84
N GLY A 658 -6.93 -3.36 -29.11
CA GLY A 658 -6.94 -4.75 -29.57
C GLY A 658 -7.68 -5.67 -28.59
N ASN A 659 -7.34 -5.64 -27.31
CA ASN A 659 -8.11 -6.31 -26.25
C ASN A 659 -8.32 -5.38 -25.05
N VAL A 660 -9.46 -5.50 -24.38
CA VAL A 660 -9.81 -4.76 -23.15
C VAL A 660 -10.04 -5.78 -22.03
N GLU A 661 -9.22 -5.73 -20.98
CA GLU A 661 -9.36 -6.54 -19.77
C GLU A 661 -9.68 -5.66 -18.56
N LEU A 662 -10.83 -5.91 -17.93
CA LEU A 662 -11.30 -5.23 -16.73
C LEU A 662 -11.31 -6.22 -15.56
N ALA A 663 -10.36 -6.14 -14.64
CA ALA A 663 -10.29 -6.98 -13.44
C ALA A 663 -10.49 -6.13 -12.18
N ASN A 664 -11.48 -6.45 -11.34
CA ASN A 664 -11.86 -5.62 -10.19
C ASN A 664 -11.85 -4.11 -10.52
N SER A 665 -12.56 -3.72 -11.56
CA SER A 665 -12.55 -2.34 -12.04
C SER A 665 -13.93 -1.82 -12.40
N LYS A 666 -14.05 -0.49 -12.42
CA LYS A 666 -15.32 0.20 -12.68
C LYS A 666 -15.15 1.18 -13.83
N VAL A 667 -15.96 1.00 -14.86
CA VAL A 667 -16.17 1.97 -15.95
C VAL A 667 -17.47 2.70 -15.65
N ILE A 668 -17.42 4.02 -15.47
CA ILE A 668 -18.57 4.83 -15.06
C ILE A 668 -18.72 6.02 -16.02
N ALA A 669 -19.75 5.99 -16.85
CA ALA A 669 -20.14 7.08 -17.72
C ALA A 669 -21.42 7.75 -17.21
N SER A 670 -21.47 9.08 -17.20
CA SER A 670 -22.70 9.81 -16.87
C SER A 670 -23.71 9.79 -18.03
N ASN A 671 -23.22 9.62 -19.26
CA ASN A 671 -23.99 9.46 -20.48
C ASN A 671 -23.68 8.06 -21.07
N ASP A 672 -22.84 7.93 -22.10
CA ASP A 672 -22.60 6.65 -22.79
C ASP A 672 -21.25 6.00 -22.43
N ALA A 673 -21.24 4.67 -22.30
CA ALA A 673 -20.04 3.86 -22.19
C ALA A 673 -19.86 3.03 -23.47
N ASP A 674 -18.86 3.38 -24.29
CA ASP A 674 -18.56 2.73 -25.57
C ASP A 674 -17.27 1.91 -25.45
N ILE A 675 -17.35 0.59 -25.68
CA ILE A 675 -16.18 -0.30 -25.71
C ILE A 675 -16.08 -0.96 -27.08
N LYS A 676 -14.96 -0.75 -27.75
CA LYS A 676 -14.62 -1.38 -29.03
C LYS A 676 -13.29 -2.13 -28.92
N ALA A 677 -13.33 -3.45 -29.10
CA ALA A 677 -12.13 -4.29 -29.02
C ALA A 677 -12.26 -5.59 -29.81
N ASN A 678 -11.17 -6.32 -30.07
CA ASN A 678 -11.30 -7.71 -30.54
C ASN A 678 -11.85 -8.58 -29.40
N THR A 679 -11.28 -8.45 -28.20
CA THR A 679 -11.75 -9.16 -27.02
C THR A 679 -12.09 -8.18 -25.90
N LEU A 680 -13.26 -8.33 -25.27
CA LEU A 680 -13.59 -7.72 -23.98
C LEU A 680 -13.67 -8.81 -22.92
N LYS A 681 -12.88 -8.67 -21.86
CA LYS A 681 -12.90 -9.61 -20.73
C LYS A 681 -13.12 -8.85 -19.44
N THR A 682 -14.17 -9.17 -18.71
CA THR A 682 -14.34 -8.71 -17.33
C THR A 682 -14.11 -9.88 -16.38
N THR A 683 -13.04 -9.82 -15.60
CA THR A 683 -12.59 -10.89 -14.71
C THR A 683 -12.82 -10.56 -13.24
N ALA A 684 -12.97 -11.61 -12.43
CA ALA A 684 -12.96 -11.51 -10.98
C ALA A 684 -11.53 -11.65 -10.45
N GLU A 685 -11.08 -10.69 -9.63
CA GLU A 685 -9.96 -10.91 -8.71
C GLU A 685 -10.48 -11.50 -7.40
N TYR A 686 -9.62 -12.02 -6.52
CA TYR A 686 -10.07 -12.70 -5.31
C TYR A 686 -9.40 -12.14 -4.07
N ASP A 687 -10.22 -11.66 -3.14
CA ASP A 687 -9.78 -11.32 -1.81
C ASP A 687 -9.64 -12.61 -1.00
N VAL A 688 -8.41 -12.91 -0.57
CA VAL A 688 -8.07 -14.17 0.10
C VAL A 688 -7.65 -13.91 1.54
N MET A 689 -8.34 -14.54 2.49
CA MET A 689 -7.99 -14.51 3.92
C MET A 689 -7.65 -15.92 4.39
N LYS A 690 -6.47 -16.08 4.98
CA LYS A 690 -6.00 -17.31 5.61
C LYS A 690 -5.75 -17.04 7.09
N SER A 691 -6.23 -17.94 7.93
CA SER A 691 -6.02 -17.89 9.38
C SER A 691 -5.70 -19.29 9.89
N THR A 692 -4.64 -19.41 10.68
CA THR A 692 -4.28 -20.62 11.41
C THR A 692 -4.19 -20.29 12.89
N GLU A 693 -4.86 -21.07 13.72
CA GLU A 693 -4.83 -20.96 15.17
C GLU A 693 -4.52 -22.34 15.77
N SER A 694 -3.37 -22.45 16.43
CA SER A 694 -2.94 -23.65 17.12
C SER A 694 -2.82 -23.37 18.62
N GLN A 695 -3.43 -24.22 19.44
CA GLN A 695 -3.41 -24.12 20.89
C GLN A 695 -2.95 -25.44 21.51
N LEU A 696 -2.05 -25.34 22.50
CA LEU A 696 -1.62 -26.44 23.36
C LEU A 696 -1.80 -26.02 24.81
N SER A 697 -2.48 -26.82 25.62
CA SER A 697 -2.59 -26.60 27.06
C SER A 697 -2.24 -27.85 27.83
N VAL A 698 -1.46 -27.69 28.90
CA VAL A 698 -1.14 -28.72 29.89
C VAL A 698 -1.55 -28.20 31.25
N SER A 699 -2.46 -28.87 31.95
CA SER A 699 -2.96 -28.41 33.25
C SER A 699 -2.92 -29.51 34.31
N LEU A 700 -2.72 -29.08 35.56
CA LEU A 700 -2.99 -29.84 36.78
C LEU A 700 -4.01 -29.05 37.60
N SER A 701 -5.20 -29.61 37.81
CA SER A 701 -6.32 -28.95 38.47
C SER A 701 -6.88 -29.76 39.64
N ASP A 702 -7.41 -29.07 40.64
CA ASP A 702 -8.16 -29.64 41.76
C ASP A 702 -9.58 -29.03 41.79
N THR A 703 -10.60 -29.89 41.73
CA THR A 703 -12.01 -29.50 41.72
C THR A 703 -12.73 -30.06 42.93
N VAL A 704 -13.21 -29.21 43.82
CA VAL A 704 -14.00 -29.57 45.00
C VAL A 704 -15.47 -29.25 44.75
N THR A 705 -16.33 -30.26 44.72
CA THR A 705 -17.79 -30.11 44.59
C THR A 705 -18.49 -30.57 45.86
N ALA A 706 -19.22 -29.68 46.53
CA ALA A 706 -19.99 -29.96 47.73
C ALA A 706 -21.49 -29.95 47.40
N LYS A 707 -22.15 -31.11 47.44
CA LYS A 707 -23.61 -31.28 47.35
C LYS A 707 -24.21 -31.47 48.75
N LEU A 708 -25.52 -31.28 48.97
CA LEU A 708 -26.13 -31.61 50.29
C LEU A 708 -25.96 -33.09 50.65
N THR A 709 -25.84 -33.93 49.63
CA THR A 709 -25.62 -35.36 49.72
C THR A 709 -24.16 -35.77 49.73
N GLY A 710 -23.17 -34.86 49.77
CA GLY A 710 -21.75 -35.23 49.87
C GLY A 710 -20.72 -34.26 49.28
N VAL A 711 -19.43 -34.45 49.59
CA VAL A 711 -18.30 -33.67 49.05
C VAL A 711 -17.41 -34.55 48.16
N THR A 712 -17.12 -34.12 46.94
CA THR A 712 -16.19 -34.77 46.01
C THR A 712 -15.00 -33.86 45.68
N ASN A 713 -13.79 -34.37 45.75
CA ASN A 713 -12.56 -33.74 45.29
C ASN A 713 -12.03 -34.50 44.07
N GLN A 714 -11.71 -33.79 42.98
CA GLN A 714 -11.11 -34.36 41.78
C GLN A 714 -9.77 -33.68 41.50
N VAL A 715 -8.69 -34.45 41.51
CA VAL A 715 -7.38 -34.02 41.01
C VAL A 715 -7.18 -34.55 39.60
N ALA A 716 -6.99 -33.67 38.63
CA ALA A 716 -6.85 -34.03 37.22
C ALA A 716 -5.61 -33.42 36.57
N TRP A 717 -4.90 -34.22 35.78
CA TRP A 717 -3.86 -33.77 34.86
C TRP A 717 -4.32 -33.97 33.42
N GLY A 718 -4.10 -33.00 32.54
CA GLY A 718 -4.53 -33.11 31.15
C GLY A 718 -3.65 -32.35 30.16
N ILE A 719 -3.53 -32.90 28.96
CA ILE A 719 -2.97 -32.26 27.77
C ILE A 719 -4.10 -32.12 26.75
N GLN A 720 -4.28 -30.92 26.20
CA GLN A 720 -5.23 -30.66 25.11
C GLN A 720 -4.52 -29.91 23.97
N TYR A 721 -4.88 -30.26 22.74
CA TYR A 721 -4.40 -29.67 21.51
C TYR A 721 -5.59 -29.33 20.61
N SER A 722 -5.55 -28.16 19.98
CA SER A 722 -6.51 -27.76 18.95
C SER A 722 -5.78 -27.01 17.84
N ASP A 723 -6.14 -27.29 16.60
CA ASP A 723 -5.67 -26.60 15.40
C ASP A 723 -6.84 -26.24 14.50
N ILE A 724 -6.94 -24.97 14.12
CA ILE A 724 -8.02 -24.44 13.29
C ILE A 724 -7.39 -23.72 12.10
N ASN A 725 -7.63 -24.22 10.89
CA ASN A 725 -7.18 -23.62 9.65
C ASN A 725 -8.40 -23.14 8.85
N LYS A 726 -8.44 -21.85 8.52
CA LYS A 726 -9.50 -21.22 7.75
C LYS A 726 -8.94 -20.53 6.52
N THR A 727 -9.53 -20.78 5.36
CA THR A 727 -9.25 -20.08 4.09
C THR A 727 -10.55 -19.55 3.51
N GLN A 728 -10.61 -18.28 3.19
CA GLN A 728 -11.74 -17.65 2.50
C GLN A 728 -11.25 -16.94 1.24
N SER A 729 -12.00 -17.06 0.15
CA SER A 729 -11.77 -16.43 -1.15
C SER A 729 -13.06 -15.77 -1.61
N ILE A 730 -13.04 -14.46 -1.82
CA ILE A 730 -14.21 -13.65 -2.21
C ILE A 730 -13.92 -12.94 -3.52
N ALA A 731 -14.72 -13.20 -4.55
CA ALA A 731 -14.64 -12.57 -5.86
C ALA A 731 -14.90 -11.06 -5.80
N GLN A 732 -14.00 -10.29 -6.41
CA GLN A 732 -14.10 -8.86 -6.67
C GLN A 732 -14.30 -8.68 -8.17
N THR A 733 -15.54 -8.41 -8.58
CA THR A 733 -15.94 -8.38 -10.00
C THR A 733 -15.96 -6.97 -10.57
N SER A 734 -15.87 -6.88 -11.90
CA SER A 734 -15.87 -5.59 -12.60
C SER A 734 -17.27 -5.10 -12.92
N SER A 735 -17.40 -3.79 -13.15
CA SER A 735 -18.68 -3.18 -13.54
C SER A 735 -18.53 -2.15 -14.65
N ILE A 736 -19.54 -2.09 -15.52
CA ILE A 736 -19.68 -1.11 -16.60
C ILE A 736 -21.02 -0.41 -16.40
N GLN A 737 -21.00 0.89 -16.17
CA GLN A 737 -22.18 1.66 -15.80
C GLN A 737 -22.29 2.91 -16.67
N ALA A 738 -23.46 3.15 -17.24
CA ALA A 738 -23.75 4.31 -18.05
C ALA A 738 -25.09 4.95 -17.64
N GLY A 739 -25.16 6.28 -17.60
CA GLY A 739 -26.42 6.99 -17.36
C GLY A 739 -27.39 6.96 -18.55
N HIS A 740 -26.87 6.66 -19.74
CA HIS A 740 -27.63 6.46 -20.98
C HIS A 740 -27.34 5.05 -21.52
N ASP A 741 -26.52 4.86 -22.54
CA ASP A 741 -26.30 3.54 -23.16
C ASP A 741 -24.95 2.90 -22.78
N VAL A 742 -24.95 1.57 -22.63
CA VAL A 742 -23.72 0.76 -22.66
C VAL A 742 -23.63 0.07 -24.02
N ASN A 743 -22.60 0.38 -24.79
CA ASN A 743 -22.37 -0.18 -26.13
C ASN A 743 -21.09 -1.01 -26.14
N LEU A 744 -21.22 -2.33 -26.29
CA LEU A 744 -20.12 -3.28 -26.33
C LEU A 744 -20.03 -3.88 -27.75
N ASN A 745 -19.00 -3.50 -28.51
CA ASN A 745 -18.80 -3.96 -29.88
C ASN A 745 -17.46 -4.71 -29.98
N THR A 746 -17.53 -6.04 -30.00
CA THR A 746 -16.34 -6.90 -29.97
C THR A 746 -16.38 -8.07 -30.94
N GLN A 747 -15.30 -8.85 -31.04
CA GLN A 747 -15.35 -10.18 -31.66
C GLN A 747 -15.68 -11.25 -30.61
N HIS A 748 -15.12 -11.12 -29.40
CA HIS A 748 -15.38 -12.01 -28.28
C HIS A 748 -15.61 -11.21 -26.99
N SER A 749 -16.62 -11.57 -26.23
CA SER A 749 -16.96 -10.97 -24.93
C SER A 749 -17.05 -12.04 -23.86
N THR A 750 -16.34 -11.86 -22.74
CA THR A 750 -16.45 -12.74 -21.57
C THR A 750 -16.67 -11.90 -20.33
N HIS A 751 -17.79 -12.13 -19.63
CA HIS A 751 -18.16 -11.45 -18.40
C HIS A 751 -18.26 -12.41 -17.22
N VAL A 752 -17.35 -12.30 -16.26
CA VAL A 752 -17.32 -13.16 -15.05
C VAL A 752 -17.90 -12.39 -13.86
N GLY A 753 -19.09 -12.79 -13.39
CA GLY A 753 -19.78 -12.21 -12.22
C GLY A 753 -20.01 -10.70 -12.29
N SER A 754 -20.02 -10.14 -13.50
CA SER A 754 -19.89 -8.70 -13.73
C SER A 754 -21.22 -7.99 -13.64
N ASN A 755 -21.19 -6.68 -13.38
CA ASN A 755 -22.40 -5.85 -13.35
C ASN A 755 -22.39 -4.84 -14.50
N ILE A 756 -23.30 -5.01 -15.45
CA ILE A 756 -23.47 -4.13 -16.61
C ILE A 756 -24.80 -3.40 -16.45
N ASN A 757 -24.77 -2.08 -16.34
CA ASN A 757 -25.94 -1.27 -16.01
C ASN A 757 -26.05 -0.03 -16.91
N ALA A 758 -27.21 0.14 -17.56
CA ALA A 758 -27.50 1.28 -18.41
C ALA A 758 -28.78 2.02 -17.98
N GLY A 759 -28.72 3.34 -17.98
CA GLY A 759 -29.89 4.19 -17.74
C GLY A 759 -30.89 4.24 -18.90
N HIS A 760 -30.50 3.78 -20.10
CA HIS A 760 -31.35 3.48 -21.25
C HIS A 760 -31.12 2.05 -21.73
N ASN A 761 -30.19 1.80 -22.66
CA ASN A 761 -30.03 0.51 -23.32
C ASN A 761 -28.68 -0.15 -23.03
N VAL A 762 -28.67 -1.48 -22.97
CA VAL A 762 -27.44 -2.27 -23.10
C VAL A 762 -27.44 -2.90 -24.49
N ASN A 763 -26.44 -2.58 -25.30
CA ASN A 763 -26.23 -3.13 -26.64
C ASN A 763 -24.92 -3.91 -26.65
N GLU A 764 -24.98 -5.23 -26.81
CA GLU A 764 -23.81 -6.09 -26.92
C GLU A 764 -23.80 -6.82 -28.26
N THR A 765 -22.72 -6.66 -29.01
CA THR A 765 -22.53 -7.30 -30.32
C THR A 765 -21.16 -7.94 -30.36
N ALA A 766 -21.12 -9.27 -30.49
CA ALA A 766 -19.89 -10.04 -30.61
C ALA A 766 -20.12 -11.35 -31.35
N LYS A 767 -19.10 -12.03 -31.89
CA LYS A 767 -19.28 -13.39 -32.43
C LYS A 767 -19.59 -14.39 -31.33
N SER A 768 -18.90 -14.29 -30.19
CA SER A 768 -19.15 -15.12 -29.01
C SER A 768 -19.27 -14.26 -27.77
N ILE A 769 -20.32 -14.49 -26.99
CA ILE A 769 -20.60 -13.84 -25.70
C ILE A 769 -20.69 -14.93 -24.63
N GLU A 770 -19.92 -14.79 -23.56
CA GLU A 770 -19.91 -15.70 -22.41
C GLU A 770 -20.13 -14.94 -21.11
N HIS A 771 -21.24 -15.21 -20.43
CA HIS A 771 -21.55 -14.72 -19.10
C HIS A 771 -21.34 -15.85 -18.09
N LEU A 772 -20.23 -15.79 -17.38
CA LEU A 772 -19.79 -16.82 -16.43
C LEU A 772 -20.02 -16.35 -14.98
N ALA A 773 -20.17 -17.29 -14.06
CA ALA A 773 -20.24 -16.97 -12.63
C ALA A 773 -18.84 -16.93 -11.98
N ALA A 774 -18.61 -15.96 -11.09
CA ALA A 774 -17.45 -15.96 -10.20
C ALA A 774 -17.74 -16.84 -8.97
N LYS A 775 -16.73 -17.54 -8.45
CA LYS A 775 -16.91 -18.51 -7.35
C LYS A 775 -16.29 -18.02 -6.04
N ASN A 776 -17.10 -17.81 -5.02
CA ASN A 776 -16.64 -17.59 -3.65
C ASN A 776 -16.44 -18.94 -2.94
N GLU A 777 -15.43 -19.02 -2.07
CA GLU A 777 -15.11 -20.25 -1.35
C GLU A 777 -14.67 -19.98 0.09
N SER A 778 -15.13 -20.80 1.04
CA SER A 778 -14.69 -20.78 2.44
C SER A 778 -14.46 -22.20 2.90
N ILE A 779 -13.23 -22.51 3.33
CA ILE A 779 -12.80 -23.81 3.84
C ILE A 779 -12.35 -23.64 5.28
N GLU A 780 -12.88 -24.45 6.19
CA GLU A 780 -12.50 -24.52 7.61
C GLU A 780 -12.15 -25.96 7.96
N LYS A 781 -10.93 -26.17 8.47
CA LYS A 781 -10.43 -27.46 8.95
C LYS A 781 -10.12 -27.34 10.43
N LYS A 782 -10.67 -28.24 11.25
CA LYS A 782 -10.43 -28.30 12.70
C LYS A 782 -9.90 -29.66 13.06
N THR A 783 -8.79 -29.69 13.78
CA THR A 783 -8.20 -30.87 14.39
C THR A 783 -8.13 -30.64 15.89
N HIS A 784 -8.56 -31.59 16.70
CA HIS A 784 -8.42 -31.51 18.15
C HIS A 784 -8.03 -32.86 18.74
N GLY A 785 -7.33 -32.85 19.86
CA GLY A 785 -6.91 -34.05 20.55
C GLY A 785 -6.53 -33.79 21.99
N GLY A 786 -6.60 -34.80 22.84
CA GLY A 786 -6.19 -34.66 24.23
C GLY A 786 -6.14 -35.97 24.99
N VAL A 787 -5.40 -35.94 26.10
CA VAL A 787 -5.29 -37.04 27.07
C VAL A 787 -5.40 -36.45 28.46
N SER A 788 -6.20 -37.07 29.34
CA SER A 788 -6.33 -36.68 30.74
C SER A 788 -6.28 -37.89 31.68
N LEU A 789 -5.78 -37.66 32.89
CA LEU A 789 -5.75 -38.58 34.02
C LEU A 789 -6.43 -37.87 35.20
N ALA A 790 -7.47 -38.47 35.78
CA ALA A 790 -8.21 -37.90 36.91
C ALA A 790 -8.35 -38.90 38.06
N LEU A 791 -8.17 -38.41 39.28
CA LEU A 791 -8.47 -39.12 40.53
C LEU A 791 -9.61 -38.37 41.24
N ASP A 792 -10.77 -39.01 41.31
CA ASP A 792 -11.94 -38.54 42.05
C ASP A 792 -11.99 -39.21 43.43
N VAL A 793 -12.24 -38.45 44.49
CA VAL A 793 -12.48 -38.93 45.86
C VAL A 793 -13.73 -38.25 46.40
N GLY A 794 -14.76 -39.03 46.73
CA GLY A 794 -16.06 -38.56 47.17
C GLY A 794 -16.48 -39.12 48.52
N LEU A 795 -17.12 -38.28 49.33
CA LEU A 795 -17.79 -38.61 50.59
C LEU A 795 -19.28 -38.33 50.41
N HIS A 796 -20.11 -39.36 50.33
CA HIS A 796 -21.55 -39.25 50.06
C HIS A 796 -22.37 -39.66 51.29
N ALA A 797 -23.43 -38.90 51.59
CA ALA A 797 -24.30 -39.08 52.74
C ALA A 797 -25.07 -40.41 52.74
N GLU A 798 -25.39 -40.94 51.55
CA GLU A 798 -26.14 -42.21 51.39
C GLU A 798 -25.28 -43.39 50.92
N ASN A 799 -24.11 -43.12 50.30
CA ASN A 799 -23.29 -44.13 49.62
C ASN A 799 -21.85 -44.25 50.16
N GLY A 800 -21.53 -43.56 51.25
CA GLY A 800 -20.22 -43.60 51.91
C GLY A 800 -19.05 -43.05 51.07
N ILE A 801 -17.87 -43.69 51.12
CA ILE A 801 -16.66 -43.23 50.41
C ILE A 801 -16.60 -43.82 49.00
N SER A 802 -16.30 -43.00 47.99
CA SER A 802 -16.01 -43.44 46.62
C SER A 802 -14.65 -42.90 46.13
N THR A 803 -13.85 -43.72 45.47
CA THR A 803 -12.66 -43.29 44.73
C THR A 803 -12.75 -43.74 43.27
N LYS A 804 -12.31 -42.93 42.32
CA LYS A 804 -12.25 -43.28 40.91
C LYS A 804 -10.96 -42.78 40.28
N LEU A 805 -10.22 -43.65 39.62
CA LEU A 805 -9.08 -43.31 38.79
C LEU A 805 -9.47 -43.51 37.32
N GLY A 806 -9.37 -42.48 36.50
CA GLY A 806 -9.75 -42.50 35.09
C GLY A 806 -8.67 -41.96 34.17
N ILE A 807 -8.42 -42.65 33.05
CA ILE A 807 -7.63 -42.17 31.91
C ILE A 807 -8.59 -41.95 30.74
N GLN A 808 -8.55 -40.79 30.11
CA GLN A 808 -9.33 -40.48 28.91
C GLN A 808 -8.40 -39.99 27.81
N ALA A 809 -8.56 -40.50 26.59
CA ALA A 809 -7.92 -39.98 25.40
C ALA A 809 -8.96 -39.82 24.28
N GLY A 810 -8.85 -38.76 23.48
CA GLY A 810 -9.76 -38.57 22.36
C GLY A 810 -9.29 -37.48 21.41
N GLY A 811 -9.78 -37.53 20.18
CA GLY A 811 -9.46 -36.56 19.14
C GLY A 811 -10.39 -36.68 17.95
N GLY A 812 -10.28 -35.72 17.04
CA GLY A 812 -11.10 -35.69 15.84
C GLY A 812 -10.65 -34.64 14.85
N ASP A 813 -11.08 -34.84 13.62
CA ASP A 813 -10.87 -33.95 12.49
C ASP A 813 -12.22 -33.59 11.89
N SER A 814 -12.40 -32.33 11.48
CA SER A 814 -13.56 -31.90 10.71
C SER A 814 -13.18 -30.90 9.63
N GLU A 815 -13.82 -30.99 8.47
CA GLU A 815 -13.66 -30.09 7.34
C GLU A 815 -15.03 -29.60 6.88
N ARG A 816 -15.17 -28.28 6.75
CA ARG A 816 -16.37 -27.62 6.22
C ARG A 816 -15.99 -26.71 5.06
N GLN A 817 -16.53 -26.98 3.87
CA GLN A 817 -16.34 -26.18 2.67
C GLN A 817 -17.68 -25.59 2.21
N VAL A 818 -17.69 -24.30 1.92
CA VAL A 818 -18.84 -23.55 1.39
C VAL A 818 -18.41 -22.90 0.08
N THR A 819 -19.17 -23.12 -0.98
CA THR A 819 -19.01 -22.50 -2.30
C THR A 819 -20.29 -21.73 -2.64
N THR A 820 -20.17 -20.45 -3.02
CA THR A 820 -21.30 -19.68 -3.57
C THR A 820 -20.92 -19.01 -4.89
N ASN A 821 -21.90 -18.80 -5.76
CA ASN A 821 -21.67 -18.23 -7.10
C ASN A 821 -22.18 -16.78 -7.17
N GLN A 822 -21.37 -15.92 -7.78
CA GLN A 822 -21.76 -14.56 -8.14
C GLN A 822 -21.92 -14.50 -9.67
N VAL A 823 -23.17 -14.43 -10.10
CA VAL A 823 -23.56 -14.43 -11.51
C VAL A 823 -23.45 -13.05 -12.15
N THR A 824 -23.31 -13.00 -13.47
CA THR A 824 -23.34 -11.73 -14.23
C THR A 824 -24.74 -11.13 -14.22
N GLN A 825 -24.83 -9.82 -14.00
CA GLN A 825 -26.06 -9.04 -13.97
C GLN A 825 -26.04 -8.00 -15.08
N ILE A 826 -27.09 -7.98 -15.90
CA ILE A 826 -27.26 -7.02 -17.00
C ILE A 826 -28.59 -6.31 -16.81
N THR A 827 -28.53 -5.01 -16.54
CA THR A 827 -29.70 -4.19 -16.22
C THR A 827 -29.80 -2.98 -17.15
N ALA A 828 -31.01 -2.71 -17.65
CA ALA A 828 -31.31 -1.55 -18.48
C ALA A 828 -32.66 -0.94 -18.07
N ARG A 829 -32.81 0.38 -18.09
CA ARG A 829 -34.16 0.98 -17.89
C ARG A 829 -35.04 0.89 -19.13
N ASN A 830 -34.46 0.76 -20.32
CA ASN A 830 -35.18 0.59 -21.56
C ASN A 830 -34.91 -0.81 -22.11
N ASN A 831 -34.04 -0.98 -23.11
CA ASN A 831 -33.88 -2.28 -23.80
C ASN A 831 -32.55 -2.96 -23.50
N ILE A 832 -32.52 -4.29 -23.57
CA ILE A 832 -31.30 -5.09 -23.66
C ILE A 832 -31.29 -5.77 -25.02
N ASN A 833 -30.26 -5.49 -25.82
CA ASN A 833 -30.08 -6.07 -27.14
C ASN A 833 -28.74 -6.83 -27.18
N SER A 834 -28.79 -8.13 -27.40
CA SER A 834 -27.60 -8.98 -27.57
C SER A 834 -27.63 -9.64 -28.95
N GLN A 835 -26.52 -9.54 -29.67
CA GLN A 835 -26.35 -10.11 -31.00
C GLN A 835 -25.04 -10.91 -31.05
N SER A 836 -25.14 -12.23 -31.27
CA SER A 836 -23.98 -13.09 -31.43
C SER A 836 -24.17 -14.30 -32.35
N GLU A 837 -23.11 -15.05 -32.60
CA GLU A 837 -23.20 -16.43 -33.12
C GLU A 837 -23.41 -17.38 -31.94
N LYS A 838 -22.67 -17.17 -30.84
CA LYS A 838 -22.75 -17.98 -29.62
C LYS A 838 -23.03 -17.11 -28.40
N LEU A 839 -24.03 -17.49 -27.59
CA LEU A 839 -24.36 -16.87 -26.31
C LEU A 839 -24.38 -17.96 -25.22
N ILE A 840 -23.45 -17.89 -24.27
CA ILE A 840 -23.36 -18.82 -23.14
C ILE A 840 -23.60 -18.05 -21.85
N ASP A 841 -24.52 -18.53 -21.03
CA ASP A 841 -24.91 -17.95 -19.76
C ASP A 841 -24.76 -18.99 -18.64
N GLN A 842 -24.24 -18.55 -17.50
CA GLN A 842 -24.19 -19.29 -16.24
C GLN A 842 -24.88 -18.49 -15.14
N GLY A 843 -26.16 -18.77 -14.91
CA GLY A 843 -26.99 -18.09 -13.91
C GLY A 843 -27.24 -16.60 -14.18
N THR A 844 -26.93 -16.11 -15.38
CA THR A 844 -27.03 -14.69 -15.75
C THR A 844 -28.41 -14.10 -15.46
N GLN A 845 -28.44 -12.86 -14.97
CA GLN A 845 -29.67 -12.13 -14.66
C GLN A 845 -29.82 -10.93 -15.60
N TYR A 846 -30.76 -11.02 -16.56
CA TYR A 846 -31.14 -9.95 -17.47
C TYR A 846 -32.40 -9.24 -16.96
N ARG A 847 -32.34 -7.92 -16.75
CA ARG A 847 -33.47 -7.11 -16.24
C ARG A 847 -33.64 -5.82 -17.03
N ALA A 848 -34.80 -5.67 -17.68
CA ALA A 848 -35.16 -4.49 -18.43
C ALA A 848 -36.60 -4.03 -18.10
N ASN A 849 -36.88 -2.73 -18.10
CA ASN A 849 -38.29 -2.28 -18.08
C ASN A 849 -38.90 -2.25 -19.49
N GLY A 850 -38.07 -2.17 -20.54
CA GLY A 850 -38.44 -2.30 -21.94
C GLY A 850 -38.16 -3.71 -22.45
N ASP A 851 -37.78 -3.83 -23.72
CA ASP A 851 -37.68 -5.11 -24.42
C ASP A 851 -36.31 -5.75 -24.22
N ILE A 852 -36.29 -7.07 -24.04
CA ILE A 852 -35.07 -7.89 -24.08
C ILE A 852 -35.08 -8.67 -25.38
N THR A 853 -34.07 -8.46 -26.22
CA THR A 853 -33.88 -9.18 -27.49
C THR A 853 -32.52 -9.88 -27.49
N LEU A 854 -32.53 -11.21 -27.53
CA LEU A 854 -31.34 -12.05 -27.56
C LEU A 854 -31.32 -12.81 -28.89
N ASN A 855 -30.36 -12.49 -29.75
CA ASN A 855 -30.18 -13.10 -31.07
C ASN A 855 -28.88 -13.90 -31.10
N SER A 856 -28.96 -15.19 -31.39
CA SER A 856 -27.77 -16.05 -31.55
C SER A 856 -27.96 -17.18 -32.58
N GLU A 857 -26.92 -17.95 -32.88
CA GLU A 857 -27.07 -19.27 -33.50
C GLU A 857 -27.18 -20.36 -32.43
N GLU A 858 -26.35 -20.27 -31.39
CA GLU A 858 -26.38 -21.13 -30.20
C GLU A 858 -26.65 -20.28 -28.95
N HIS A 859 -27.65 -20.63 -28.15
CA HIS A 859 -27.92 -20.01 -26.84
C HIS A 859 -27.99 -21.07 -25.75
N LYS A 860 -27.07 -21.00 -24.78
CA LYS A 860 -27.05 -21.89 -23.62
C LYS A 860 -27.23 -21.13 -22.31
N LEU A 861 -28.37 -21.31 -21.65
CA LEU A 861 -28.70 -20.80 -20.32
C LEU A 861 -28.52 -21.91 -19.27
N SER A 862 -27.35 -21.95 -18.63
CA SER A 862 -27.03 -22.96 -17.60
C SER A 862 -27.30 -22.41 -16.20
N ALA A 863 -27.80 -23.25 -15.30
CA ALA A 863 -27.87 -22.91 -13.88
C ALA A 863 -26.49 -23.11 -13.20
N VAL A 864 -26.29 -22.47 -12.05
CA VAL A 864 -25.10 -22.64 -11.20
C VAL A 864 -25.48 -23.22 -9.84
N GLU A 865 -24.54 -23.84 -9.14
CA GLU A 865 -24.81 -24.57 -7.88
C GLU A 865 -23.98 -24.03 -6.72
N ASP A 866 -24.66 -23.55 -5.69
CA ASP A 866 -24.05 -23.27 -4.39
C ASP A 866 -23.92 -24.57 -3.61
N LYS A 867 -22.77 -24.82 -2.99
CA LYS A 867 -22.45 -26.11 -2.37
C LYS A 867 -21.95 -25.95 -0.93
N VAL A 868 -22.46 -26.77 -0.02
CA VAL A 868 -21.96 -26.89 1.36
C VAL A 868 -21.61 -28.34 1.62
N THR A 869 -20.36 -28.62 1.99
CA THR A 869 -19.91 -29.96 2.40
C THR A 869 -19.30 -29.90 3.80
N THR A 870 -19.72 -30.81 4.68
CA THR A 870 -19.13 -30.98 6.02
C THR A 870 -18.81 -32.44 6.23
N SER A 871 -17.56 -32.76 6.57
CA SER A 871 -17.13 -34.13 6.91
C SER A 871 -16.31 -34.11 8.19
N GLY A 872 -16.49 -35.11 9.05
CA GLY A 872 -15.68 -35.23 10.26
C GLY A 872 -15.57 -36.65 10.78
N VAL A 873 -14.53 -36.87 11.57
CA VAL A 873 -14.23 -38.13 12.25
C VAL A 873 -13.89 -37.81 13.70
N ASN A 874 -14.41 -38.58 14.65
CA ASN A 874 -14.03 -38.53 16.04
C ASN A 874 -13.69 -39.92 16.57
N ALA A 875 -12.72 -40.00 17.47
CA ALA A 875 -12.35 -41.23 18.14
C ALA A 875 -11.94 -40.95 19.59
N GLY A 876 -12.24 -41.86 20.50
CA GLY A 876 -11.83 -41.72 21.89
C GLY A 876 -11.94 -43.01 22.69
N ILE A 877 -11.15 -43.10 23.75
CA ILE A 877 -11.12 -44.19 24.71
C ILE A 877 -11.11 -43.64 26.14
N ASN A 878 -11.87 -44.26 27.03
CA ASN A 878 -11.91 -43.97 28.45
C ASN A 878 -11.71 -45.27 29.23
N VAL A 879 -10.76 -45.29 30.16
CA VAL A 879 -10.48 -46.43 31.05
C VAL A 879 -10.61 -45.95 32.48
N GLY A 880 -11.51 -46.55 33.26
CA GLY A 880 -11.77 -46.18 34.64
C GLY A 880 -11.72 -47.36 35.59
N VAL A 881 -11.20 -47.14 36.79
CA VAL A 881 -11.34 -48.04 37.94
C VAL A 881 -11.95 -47.24 39.08
N SER A 882 -12.95 -47.79 39.74
CA SER A 882 -13.64 -47.15 40.86
C SER A 882 -13.79 -48.11 42.03
N VAL A 883 -13.74 -47.58 43.26
CA VAL A 883 -13.97 -48.32 44.50
C VAL A 883 -14.93 -47.51 45.35
N SER A 884 -16.04 -48.09 45.78
CA SER A 884 -16.99 -47.41 46.68
C SER A 884 -17.40 -48.30 47.85
N THR A 885 -17.69 -47.71 49.01
CA THR A 885 -18.19 -48.40 50.19
C THR A 885 -19.16 -47.52 50.97
N ALA A 886 -20.32 -48.06 51.32
CA ALA A 886 -21.34 -47.34 52.08
C ALA A 886 -21.10 -47.38 53.61
N ASP A 887 -20.53 -48.48 54.13
CA ASP A 887 -20.46 -48.80 55.56
C ASP A 887 -19.12 -49.39 56.03
N PHE A 888 -18.09 -49.45 55.16
CA PHE A 888 -16.80 -50.13 55.36
C PHE A 888 -16.86 -51.66 55.54
N ALA A 889 -18.06 -52.26 55.53
CA ALA A 889 -18.26 -53.70 55.60
C ALA A 889 -18.29 -54.35 54.21
N LYS A 890 -18.72 -53.59 53.19
CA LYS A 890 -18.78 -54.02 51.78
C LYS A 890 -18.10 -53.02 50.85
N TYR A 891 -17.24 -53.50 49.94
CA TYR A 891 -16.53 -52.69 48.95
C TYR A 891 -16.96 -53.08 47.54
N ASP A 892 -17.45 -52.13 46.76
CA ASP A 892 -17.78 -52.31 45.35
C ASP A 892 -16.61 -51.81 44.50
N VAL A 893 -15.98 -52.72 43.76
CA VAL A 893 -14.87 -52.43 42.86
C VAL A 893 -15.37 -52.55 41.42
N GLY A 894 -15.35 -51.44 40.69
CA GLY A 894 -15.74 -51.35 39.29
C GLY A 894 -14.55 -51.08 38.38
N ALA A 895 -14.47 -51.75 37.22
CA ALA A 895 -13.56 -51.40 36.14
C ALA A 895 -14.35 -51.23 34.84
N ASN A 896 -14.08 -50.19 34.07
CA ASN A 896 -14.75 -49.90 32.80
C ASN A 896 -13.76 -49.47 31.71
N ILE A 897 -14.01 -49.90 30.48
CA ILE A 897 -13.32 -49.48 29.25
C ILE A 897 -14.39 -49.09 28.23
N ASN A 898 -14.40 -47.83 27.82
CA ASN A 898 -15.35 -47.28 26.87
C ASN A 898 -14.60 -46.74 25.65
N GLY A 899 -14.78 -47.35 24.48
CA GLY A 899 -14.27 -46.89 23.20
C GLY A 899 -15.39 -46.28 22.35
N SER A 900 -15.09 -45.23 21.59
CA SER A 900 -16.01 -44.65 20.63
C SER A 900 -15.29 -44.24 19.36
N TYR A 901 -15.93 -44.47 18.22
CA TYR A 901 -15.53 -44.02 16.90
C TYR A 901 -16.77 -43.51 16.17
N GLY A 902 -16.67 -42.37 15.51
CA GLY A 902 -17.75 -41.82 14.70
C GLY A 902 -17.21 -41.13 13.46
N GLN A 903 -17.96 -41.26 12.37
CA GLN A 903 -17.73 -40.56 11.11
C GLN A 903 -19.06 -39.98 10.62
N GLU A 904 -19.07 -38.71 10.23
CA GLU A 904 -20.24 -38.04 9.65
C GLU A 904 -19.83 -37.25 8.40
N SER A 905 -20.68 -37.28 7.36
CA SER A 905 -20.50 -36.54 6.11
C SER A 905 -21.84 -36.02 5.61
N THR A 906 -21.91 -34.72 5.33
CA THR A 906 -23.08 -34.04 4.76
C THR A 906 -22.66 -33.22 3.55
N SER A 907 -23.48 -33.21 2.51
CA SER A 907 -23.31 -32.40 1.30
C SER A 907 -24.67 -31.88 0.87
N SER A 908 -24.78 -30.58 0.60
CA SER A 908 -25.95 -30.00 -0.03
C SER A 908 -25.57 -29.12 -1.22
N THR A 909 -26.37 -29.18 -2.28
CA THR A 909 -26.33 -28.25 -3.40
C THR A 909 -27.64 -27.49 -3.51
N LYS A 910 -27.56 -26.20 -3.80
CA LYS A 910 -28.70 -25.35 -4.11
C LYS A 910 -28.48 -24.69 -5.47
N VAL A 911 -29.40 -24.91 -6.39
CA VAL A 911 -29.36 -24.39 -7.74
C VAL A 911 -29.80 -22.93 -7.76
N GLN A 912 -29.06 -22.12 -8.52
CA GLN A 912 -29.42 -20.78 -8.94
C GLN A 912 -29.57 -20.78 -10.48
N GLY A 913 -30.81 -20.65 -10.95
CA GLY A 913 -31.14 -20.52 -12.36
C GLY A 913 -30.76 -19.16 -12.95
N ALA A 914 -30.72 -19.08 -14.27
CA ALA A 914 -30.71 -17.80 -14.99
C ALA A 914 -32.08 -17.10 -14.88
N GLU A 915 -32.11 -15.78 -14.99
CA GLU A 915 -33.33 -14.97 -14.93
C GLU A 915 -33.37 -13.98 -16.12
N ILE A 916 -34.50 -13.90 -16.80
CA ILE A 916 -34.75 -12.90 -17.86
C ILE A 916 -36.07 -12.20 -17.56
N LYS A 917 -36.04 -10.88 -17.32
CA LYS A 917 -37.23 -10.08 -16.99
C LYS A 917 -37.33 -8.82 -17.84
N GLY A 918 -38.37 -8.73 -18.68
CA GLY A 918 -38.59 -7.60 -19.60
C GLY A 918 -40.06 -7.25 -19.80
N ALA A 919 -40.35 -6.14 -20.48
CA ALA A 919 -41.70 -5.85 -20.98
C ALA A 919 -42.10 -6.86 -22.06
N ASN A 920 -41.26 -7.02 -23.07
CA ASN A 920 -41.25 -8.16 -23.98
C ASN A 920 -39.91 -8.89 -23.89
N VAL A 921 -39.92 -10.19 -24.15
CA VAL A 921 -38.71 -11.00 -24.24
C VAL A 921 -38.73 -11.75 -25.57
N ASN A 922 -37.76 -11.46 -26.44
CA ASN A 922 -37.58 -12.08 -27.75
C ASN A 922 -36.26 -12.87 -27.76
N ILE A 923 -36.33 -14.19 -27.87
CA ILE A 923 -35.16 -15.06 -28.01
C ILE A 923 -35.21 -15.66 -29.41
N ASN A 924 -34.28 -15.25 -30.28
CA ASN A 924 -34.15 -15.76 -31.64
C ASN A 924 -32.85 -16.54 -31.75
N THR A 925 -32.93 -17.86 -31.88
CA THR A 925 -31.74 -18.72 -31.96
C THR A 925 -31.91 -19.88 -32.94
N THR A 926 -30.84 -20.61 -33.27
CA THR A 926 -30.98 -21.90 -33.97
C THR A 926 -31.14 -23.02 -32.94
N GLN A 927 -30.31 -23.02 -31.89
CA GLN A 927 -30.35 -24.00 -30.80
C GLN A 927 -30.42 -23.30 -29.44
N LEU A 928 -31.52 -23.52 -28.72
CA LEU A 928 -31.70 -23.08 -27.33
C LEU A 928 -31.56 -24.26 -26.37
N GLU A 929 -30.64 -24.16 -25.42
CA GLU A 929 -30.54 -25.04 -24.26
C GLU A 929 -30.72 -24.20 -22.99
N SER A 930 -31.79 -24.44 -22.24
CA SER A 930 -32.11 -23.72 -21.01
C SER A 930 -32.30 -24.69 -19.86
N GLN A 931 -31.65 -24.40 -18.74
CA GLN A 931 -31.72 -25.21 -17.53
C GLN A 931 -32.22 -24.36 -16.36
N ALA A 932 -33.32 -24.79 -15.72
CA ALA A 932 -33.91 -24.16 -14.54
C ALA A 932 -34.00 -22.63 -14.62
N THR A 933 -34.34 -22.09 -15.80
CA THR A 933 -34.33 -20.64 -16.08
C THR A 933 -35.72 -20.05 -15.91
N ASP A 934 -35.80 -18.87 -15.30
CA ASP A 934 -37.03 -18.09 -15.20
C ASP A 934 -37.05 -16.97 -16.24
N ILE A 935 -38.05 -17.00 -17.12
CA ILE A 935 -38.25 -16.02 -18.17
C ILE A 935 -39.62 -15.37 -17.98
N THR A 936 -39.61 -14.10 -17.59
CA THR A 936 -40.82 -13.31 -17.32
C THR A 936 -40.90 -12.12 -18.26
N ALA A 937 -41.88 -12.14 -19.15
CA ALA A 937 -42.33 -10.97 -19.90
C ALA A 937 -43.57 -10.35 -19.22
N VAL A 938 -43.71 -9.03 -19.22
CA VAL A 938 -44.97 -8.38 -18.80
C VAL A 938 -46.06 -8.60 -19.86
N ARG A 939 -45.69 -8.52 -21.14
CA ARG A 939 -46.58 -8.68 -22.29
C ARG A 939 -46.23 -9.95 -23.06
N ASP A 940 -45.30 -9.85 -24.01
CA ASP A 940 -45.03 -10.92 -24.97
C ASP A 940 -43.70 -11.62 -24.68
N LEU A 941 -43.74 -12.93 -24.47
CA LEU A 941 -42.56 -13.81 -24.50
C LEU A 941 -42.58 -14.59 -25.82
N LYS A 942 -41.59 -14.36 -26.67
CA LYS A 942 -41.45 -15.01 -27.97
C LYS A 942 -40.10 -15.73 -28.07
N VAL A 943 -40.14 -17.05 -28.19
CA VAL A 943 -38.96 -17.90 -28.43
C VAL A 943 -39.07 -18.47 -29.84
N LYS A 944 -38.11 -18.14 -30.71
CA LYS A 944 -38.00 -18.67 -32.07
C LYS A 944 -36.70 -19.45 -32.18
N ALA A 945 -36.79 -20.77 -32.35
CA ALA A 945 -35.65 -21.67 -32.43
C ALA A 945 -35.81 -22.73 -33.53
N ASP A 946 -34.75 -23.36 -34.01
CA ASP A 946 -34.89 -24.63 -34.76
C ASP A 946 -35.04 -25.79 -33.78
N SER A 947 -34.31 -25.76 -32.67
CA SER A 947 -34.41 -26.68 -31.55
C SER A 947 -34.43 -25.91 -30.23
N ALA A 948 -35.40 -26.20 -29.35
CA ALA A 948 -35.50 -25.60 -28.02
C ALA A 948 -35.63 -26.69 -26.95
N LYS A 949 -34.67 -26.73 -26.03
CA LYS A 949 -34.59 -27.68 -24.94
C LYS A 949 -34.61 -26.94 -23.60
N PHE A 950 -35.66 -27.15 -22.82
CA PHE A 950 -35.78 -26.68 -21.44
C PHE A 950 -35.71 -27.87 -20.49
N THR A 951 -34.77 -27.84 -19.55
CA THR A 951 -34.52 -28.91 -18.58
C THR A 951 -34.60 -28.39 -17.16
N GLN A 952 -35.02 -29.24 -16.23
CA GLN A 952 -34.87 -28.97 -14.80
C GLN A 952 -33.40 -29.05 -14.36
N ALA A 953 -33.11 -28.47 -13.21
CA ALA A 953 -31.93 -28.76 -12.41
C ALA A 953 -32.36 -29.49 -11.11
N THR A 954 -31.42 -29.78 -10.21
CA THR A 954 -31.72 -30.58 -9.01
C THR A 954 -30.97 -30.02 -7.80
N ASP A 955 -31.73 -29.62 -6.78
CA ASP A 955 -31.19 -29.41 -5.43
C ASP A 955 -30.93 -30.77 -4.80
N THR A 956 -29.74 -30.97 -4.25
CA THR A 956 -29.37 -32.25 -3.60
C THR A 956 -29.07 -32.03 -2.12
N GLN A 957 -29.50 -32.96 -1.27
CA GLN A 957 -29.09 -33.06 0.13
C GLN A 957 -28.71 -34.51 0.42
N HIS A 958 -27.48 -34.71 0.84
CA HIS A 958 -26.93 -36.01 1.18
C HIS A 958 -26.36 -35.95 2.59
N ALA A 959 -26.72 -36.93 3.42
CA ALA A 959 -26.15 -37.11 4.76
C ALA A 959 -25.86 -38.59 4.99
N ASN A 960 -24.71 -38.91 5.57
CA ASN A 960 -24.32 -40.26 5.92
C ASN A 960 -23.43 -40.22 7.16
N GLY A 961 -23.64 -41.13 8.11
CA GLY A 961 -22.80 -41.26 9.28
C GLY A 961 -22.84 -42.65 9.91
N ILE A 962 -21.75 -43.02 10.57
CA ILE A 962 -21.60 -44.27 11.32
C ILE A 962 -20.96 -43.95 12.66
N LYS A 963 -21.55 -44.48 13.74
CA LYS A 963 -21.03 -44.41 15.10
C LYS A 963 -20.89 -45.82 15.65
N VAL A 964 -19.70 -46.15 16.16
CA VAL A 964 -19.39 -47.39 16.85
C VAL A 964 -19.01 -47.07 18.28
N SER A 965 -19.69 -47.69 19.24
CA SER A 965 -19.37 -47.59 20.68
C SER A 965 -19.13 -48.98 21.26
N VAL A 966 -18.04 -49.12 22.00
CA VAL A 966 -17.68 -50.35 22.73
C VAL A 966 -17.64 -50.01 24.21
N GLU A 967 -18.36 -50.75 25.03
CA GLU A 967 -18.36 -50.58 26.48
C GLU A 967 -18.12 -51.94 27.14
N VAL A 968 -17.10 -52.03 27.98
CA VAL A 968 -16.79 -53.24 28.77
C VAL A 968 -16.63 -52.80 30.21
N GLY A 969 -17.56 -53.20 31.07
CA GLY A 969 -17.60 -52.86 32.48
C GLY A 969 -17.82 -54.09 33.36
N GLY A 970 -17.20 -54.11 34.54
CA GLY A 970 -17.41 -55.16 35.53
C GLY A 970 -17.39 -54.58 36.92
N GLU A 971 -18.37 -54.93 37.75
CA GLU A 971 -18.47 -54.53 39.15
C GLU A 971 -18.49 -55.78 40.04
N VAL A 972 -17.66 -55.79 41.07
CA VAL A 972 -17.52 -56.89 42.03
C VAL A 972 -17.65 -56.33 43.44
N SER A 973 -18.50 -56.93 44.25
CA SER A 973 -18.60 -56.61 45.68
C SER A 973 -17.68 -57.52 46.49
N VAL A 974 -16.89 -56.96 47.39
CA VAL A 974 -15.95 -57.66 48.28
C VAL A 974 -16.41 -57.49 49.73
N ILE A 975 -16.58 -58.62 50.44
CA ILE A 975 -16.91 -58.68 51.88
C ILE A 975 -15.80 -59.45 52.61
N PRO A 976 -14.96 -58.81 53.44
CA PRO A 976 -13.92 -59.50 54.22
C PRO A 976 -14.54 -60.38 55.33
N PRO A 977 -14.06 -61.62 55.58
CA PRO A 977 -12.86 -62.26 55.04
C PRO A 977 -13.04 -63.26 53.89
N SER A 978 -14.23 -63.48 53.31
CA SER A 978 -14.42 -64.72 52.51
C SER A 978 -15.44 -64.73 51.36
N ALA A 979 -15.92 -63.59 50.83
CA ALA A 979 -16.70 -63.63 49.58
C ALA A 979 -16.43 -62.44 48.64
N ILE A 980 -15.98 -62.76 47.42
CA ILE A 980 -16.05 -61.87 46.24
C ILE A 980 -17.32 -62.26 45.48
N THR A 981 -18.33 -61.42 45.51
CA THR A 981 -19.59 -61.64 44.77
C THR A 981 -19.62 -60.74 43.53
N PRO A 982 -19.64 -61.29 42.30
CA PRO A 982 -19.81 -60.49 41.11
C PRO A 982 -21.19 -59.81 41.13
N LYS A 983 -21.20 -58.49 40.93
CA LYS A 983 -22.39 -57.66 40.96
C LYS A 983 -23.00 -57.55 39.56
N SER A 984 -22.16 -57.22 38.57
CA SER A 984 -22.55 -57.10 37.17
C SER A 984 -21.34 -57.21 36.24
N LEU A 985 -21.52 -57.84 35.09
CA LEU A 985 -20.58 -57.79 33.96
C LEU A 985 -21.35 -57.24 32.75
N THR A 986 -21.01 -56.04 32.32
CA THR A 986 -21.58 -55.38 31.14
C THR A 986 -20.56 -55.46 30.01
N ALA A 987 -20.98 -56.02 28.88
CA ALA A 987 -20.23 -55.97 27.64
C ALA A 987 -21.21 -55.55 26.55
N GLY A 988 -20.98 -54.38 25.98
CA GLY A 988 -21.83 -53.69 25.03
C GLY A 988 -21.08 -53.37 23.74
N LEU A 989 -21.59 -53.83 22.60
CA LEU A 989 -21.22 -53.30 21.29
C LEU A 989 -22.42 -52.59 20.70
N GLY A 990 -22.28 -51.29 20.42
CA GLY A 990 -23.28 -50.46 19.74
C GLY A 990 -22.76 -50.03 18.37
N ILE A 991 -23.54 -50.27 17.32
CA ILE A 991 -23.32 -49.72 15.97
C ILE A 991 -24.59 -48.95 15.60
N ASP A 992 -24.45 -47.66 15.30
CA ASP A 992 -25.53 -46.77 14.87
C ASP A 992 -25.13 -46.11 13.55
N GLY A 993 -25.81 -46.45 12.46
CA GLY A 993 -25.56 -45.91 11.13
C GLY A 993 -26.82 -45.26 10.55
N HIS A 994 -26.66 -44.14 9.87
CA HIS A 994 -27.75 -43.43 9.22
C HIS A 994 -27.33 -42.89 7.85
N GLY A 995 -28.22 -42.91 6.86
CA GLY A 995 -27.99 -42.34 5.54
C GLY A 995 -29.27 -41.83 4.90
N SER A 996 -29.20 -40.70 4.21
CA SER A 996 -30.33 -40.09 3.50
C SER A 996 -29.88 -39.32 2.25
N GLU A 997 -30.65 -39.42 1.17
CA GLU A 997 -30.46 -38.64 -0.05
C GLU A 997 -31.81 -38.05 -0.50
N VAL A 998 -31.85 -36.73 -0.67
CA VAL A 998 -33.03 -35.99 -1.13
C VAL A 998 -32.63 -35.19 -2.37
N ASN A 999 -33.32 -35.43 -3.48
CA ASN A 999 -33.14 -34.72 -4.74
C ASN A 999 -34.45 -34.03 -5.10
N GLN A 1000 -34.44 -32.70 -5.11
CA GLN A 1000 -35.61 -31.89 -5.42
C GLN A 1000 -35.42 -31.19 -6.78
N ALA A 1001 -36.33 -31.44 -7.72
CA ALA A 1001 -36.30 -30.77 -9.02
C ALA A 1001 -36.47 -29.25 -8.88
N VAL A 1002 -35.60 -28.49 -9.52
CA VAL A 1002 -35.72 -27.04 -9.71
C VAL A 1002 -36.13 -26.80 -11.16
N THR A 1003 -37.36 -26.35 -11.33
CA THR A 1003 -38.03 -26.17 -12.63
C THR A 1003 -37.91 -24.74 -13.12
N GLY A 1004 -37.89 -24.52 -14.44
CA GLY A 1004 -37.96 -23.17 -15.01
C GLY A 1004 -39.40 -22.67 -15.19
N HIS A 1005 -39.60 -21.36 -15.07
CA HIS A 1005 -40.90 -20.70 -15.28
C HIS A 1005 -40.89 -19.77 -16.50
N LEU A 1006 -41.81 -19.98 -17.44
CA LEU A 1006 -42.04 -19.11 -18.59
C LEU A 1006 -43.35 -18.35 -18.38
N LYS A 1007 -43.28 -17.02 -18.24
CA LYS A 1007 -44.43 -16.18 -17.91
C LYS A 1007 -44.61 -15.00 -18.85
N GLY A 1008 -45.86 -14.71 -19.22
CA GLY A 1008 -46.24 -13.51 -19.98
C GLY A 1008 -47.74 -13.44 -20.26
N ASP A 1009 -48.28 -12.30 -20.69
CA ASP A 1009 -49.66 -12.24 -21.17
C ASP A 1009 -49.84 -13.15 -22.39
N ASN A 1010 -48.87 -13.11 -23.32
CA ASN A 1010 -48.76 -14.03 -24.44
C ASN A 1010 -47.41 -14.75 -24.41
N VAL A 1011 -47.43 -16.08 -24.45
CA VAL A 1011 -46.20 -16.90 -24.56
C VAL A 1011 -46.27 -17.69 -25.87
N SER A 1012 -45.31 -17.46 -26.76
CA SER A 1012 -45.19 -18.11 -28.07
C SER A 1012 -43.82 -18.77 -28.22
N ILE A 1013 -43.81 -20.10 -28.40
CA ILE A 1013 -42.61 -20.88 -28.69
C ILE A 1013 -42.77 -21.48 -30.10
N GLU A 1014 -42.02 -20.93 -31.05
CA GLU A 1014 -41.97 -21.36 -32.45
C GLU A 1014 -40.69 -22.18 -32.67
N THR A 1015 -40.81 -23.50 -32.81
CA THR A 1015 -39.64 -24.38 -33.02
C THR A 1015 -39.90 -25.57 -33.93
N LYS A 1016 -38.89 -26.16 -34.57
CA LYS A 1016 -39.07 -27.45 -35.26
C LYS A 1016 -39.12 -28.60 -34.26
N ASN A 1017 -38.25 -28.56 -33.24
CA ASN A 1017 -38.18 -29.56 -32.17
C ASN A 1017 -38.20 -28.87 -30.79
N ALA A 1018 -39.14 -29.26 -29.92
CA ALA A 1018 -39.24 -28.79 -28.55
C ALA A 1018 -39.06 -29.95 -27.55
N PHE A 1019 -38.23 -29.76 -26.54
CA PHE A 1019 -38.14 -30.65 -25.38
C PHE A 1019 -38.35 -29.82 -24.10
N LEU A 1020 -39.40 -30.13 -23.35
CA LEU A 1020 -39.79 -29.44 -22.12
C LEU A 1020 -39.79 -30.45 -20.97
N GLN A 1021 -38.80 -30.37 -20.08
CA GLN A 1021 -38.72 -31.19 -18.88
C GLN A 1021 -38.82 -30.31 -17.65
N GLY A 1022 -39.87 -30.52 -16.85
CA GLY A 1022 -40.09 -29.73 -15.62
C GLY A 1022 -40.10 -28.22 -15.89
N THR A 1023 -40.92 -27.77 -16.83
CA THR A 1023 -41.06 -26.36 -17.20
C THR A 1023 -42.51 -25.93 -17.05
N THR A 1024 -42.76 -24.82 -16.36
CA THR A 1024 -44.13 -24.29 -16.17
C THR A 1024 -44.36 -23.10 -17.08
N ILE A 1025 -45.45 -23.10 -17.84
CA ILE A 1025 -45.85 -21.96 -18.68
C ILE A 1025 -47.07 -21.28 -18.04
N ASP A 1026 -46.93 -20.02 -17.62
CA ASP A 1026 -47.99 -19.18 -17.06
C ASP A 1026 -48.33 -18.05 -18.05
N ALA A 1027 -49.43 -18.20 -18.79
CA ALA A 1027 -49.85 -17.19 -19.77
C ALA A 1027 -51.35 -17.16 -20.00
N LYS A 1028 -51.88 -15.98 -20.38
CA LYS A 1028 -53.28 -15.84 -20.81
C LYS A 1028 -53.49 -16.50 -22.18
N ASN A 1029 -52.57 -16.26 -23.11
CA ASN A 1029 -52.56 -16.91 -24.42
C ASN A 1029 -51.25 -17.69 -24.61
N LYS A 1030 -51.38 -19.00 -24.88
CA LYS A 1030 -50.25 -19.93 -25.10
C LYS A 1030 -50.26 -20.41 -26.54
N SER A 1031 -49.13 -20.27 -27.22
CA SER A 1031 -48.90 -20.81 -28.56
C SER A 1031 -47.60 -21.62 -28.57
N LEU A 1032 -47.72 -22.93 -28.76
CA LEU A 1032 -46.57 -23.84 -28.92
C LEU A 1032 -46.72 -24.52 -30.28
N SER A 1033 -45.81 -24.21 -31.21
CA SER A 1033 -45.86 -24.73 -32.58
C SER A 1033 -44.55 -25.41 -32.95
N GLY A 1034 -44.63 -26.69 -33.37
CA GLY A 1034 -43.48 -27.44 -33.88
C GLY A 1034 -43.80 -28.82 -34.43
N THR A 1035 -42.81 -29.43 -35.09
CA THR A 1035 -42.92 -30.76 -35.72
C THR A 1035 -42.88 -31.88 -34.69
N VAL A 1036 -42.03 -31.75 -33.66
CA VAL A 1036 -41.90 -32.72 -32.57
C VAL A 1036 -41.84 -31.97 -31.24
N ILE A 1037 -42.78 -32.26 -30.34
CA ILE A 1037 -42.85 -31.71 -28.99
C ILE A 1037 -42.80 -32.87 -28.00
N THR A 1038 -41.81 -32.86 -27.11
CA THR A 1038 -41.66 -33.86 -26.03
C THR A 1038 -41.79 -33.16 -24.68
N GLU A 1039 -42.79 -33.54 -23.90
CA GLU A 1039 -42.99 -33.04 -22.53
C GLU A 1039 -42.70 -34.16 -21.53
N GLN A 1040 -41.83 -33.87 -20.56
CA GLN A 1040 -41.52 -34.76 -19.44
C GLN A 1040 -41.86 -34.07 -18.12
N ALA A 1041 -42.56 -34.78 -17.23
CA ALA A 1041 -42.82 -34.31 -15.88
C ALA A 1041 -41.52 -34.08 -15.11
N HIS A 1042 -41.54 -33.17 -14.14
CA HIS A 1042 -40.39 -32.98 -13.26
C HIS A 1042 -40.16 -34.23 -12.40
N SER A 1043 -38.91 -34.56 -12.13
CA SER A 1043 -38.53 -35.73 -11.33
C SER A 1043 -37.83 -35.31 -10.04
N SER A 1044 -38.49 -35.52 -8.91
CA SER A 1044 -37.90 -35.42 -7.56
C SER A 1044 -37.83 -36.82 -6.95
N SER A 1045 -36.77 -37.13 -6.21
CA SER A 1045 -36.62 -38.43 -5.54
C SER A 1045 -36.24 -38.24 -4.08
N HIS A 1046 -36.89 -39.03 -3.22
CA HIS A 1046 -36.50 -39.18 -1.82
C HIS A 1046 -36.02 -40.62 -1.64
N ALA A 1047 -34.73 -40.80 -1.37
CA ALA A 1047 -34.23 -42.10 -0.91
C ALA A 1047 -34.55 -42.24 0.59
N ILE A 1048 -35.07 -43.42 0.95
CA ILE A 1048 -35.52 -43.73 2.32
C ILE A 1048 -34.35 -43.59 3.30
N SER A 1049 -34.55 -42.86 4.40
CA SER A 1049 -33.57 -42.78 5.49
C SER A 1049 -33.45 -44.14 6.17
N GLY A 1050 -32.32 -44.81 6.00
CA GLY A 1050 -32.04 -46.08 6.68
C GLY A 1050 -31.31 -45.80 7.99
N ASN A 1051 -31.97 -46.02 9.12
CA ASN A 1051 -31.31 -46.04 10.43
C ASN A 1051 -31.09 -47.50 10.83
N PHE A 1052 -29.83 -47.89 11.00
CA PHE A 1052 -29.46 -49.20 11.52
C PHE A 1052 -28.83 -49.02 12.89
N LYS A 1053 -29.52 -49.51 13.91
CA LYS A 1053 -29.02 -49.57 15.29
C LYS A 1053 -28.93 -51.02 15.74
N ALA A 1054 -27.73 -51.47 16.07
CA ALA A 1054 -27.48 -52.78 16.64
C ALA A 1054 -26.79 -52.61 18.00
N ASN A 1055 -27.44 -53.11 19.05
CA ASN A 1055 -26.90 -53.18 20.41
C ASN A 1055 -26.73 -54.66 20.78
N PHE A 1056 -25.56 -55.03 21.31
CA PHE A 1056 -25.27 -56.37 21.80
C PHE A 1056 -24.95 -56.30 23.30
N ASP A 1057 -25.86 -56.78 24.16
CA ASP A 1057 -25.70 -56.83 25.63
C ASP A 1057 -25.48 -58.27 26.14
N SER A 1058 -24.95 -58.42 27.36
CA SER A 1058 -24.55 -59.69 27.99
C SER A 1058 -25.66 -60.51 28.70
N GLN A 1059 -26.95 -60.17 28.52
CA GLN A 1059 -28.12 -60.95 29.01
C GLN A 1059 -29.03 -61.33 27.81
N PRO A 1060 -29.88 -62.39 27.89
CA PRO A 1060 -30.32 -63.15 26.71
C PRO A 1060 -30.91 -62.25 25.62
N PRO A 1061 -30.55 -62.48 24.35
CA PRO A 1061 -30.59 -61.47 23.30
C PRO A 1061 -32.03 -61.11 22.97
N LYS A 1062 -32.46 -59.90 23.34
CA LYS A 1062 -33.49 -59.21 22.58
C LYS A 1062 -32.78 -58.40 21.51
N LEU A 1063 -32.65 -58.99 20.32
CA LEU A 1063 -32.33 -58.24 19.12
C LEU A 1063 -33.51 -57.29 18.84
N SER A 1064 -33.50 -56.06 19.36
CA SER A 1064 -34.46 -55.05 18.92
C SER A 1064 -33.90 -54.41 17.64
N VAL A 1065 -34.21 -55.01 16.51
CA VAL A 1065 -34.08 -54.32 15.22
C VAL A 1065 -35.27 -53.36 15.15
N ASP A 1066 -35.07 -52.15 15.61
CA ASP A 1066 -36.05 -51.08 15.41
C ASP A 1066 -35.83 -50.48 14.01
N ALA A 1067 -36.08 -51.29 12.98
CA ALA A 1067 -36.18 -50.81 11.62
C ALA A 1067 -37.50 -50.03 11.50
N LYS A 1068 -37.48 -48.75 11.83
CA LYS A 1068 -38.58 -47.85 11.48
C LYS A 1068 -38.56 -47.61 9.97
N MET A 1069 -39.10 -48.58 9.24
CA MET A 1069 -39.43 -48.46 7.83
C MET A 1069 -40.75 -47.67 7.74
N ALA A 1070 -40.67 -46.35 7.75
CA ALA A 1070 -41.82 -45.51 7.46
C ALA A 1070 -42.07 -45.53 5.94
N ILE A 1071 -43.01 -46.37 5.49
CA ILE A 1071 -43.51 -46.35 4.11
C ILE A 1071 -44.53 -45.21 4.02
N ARG A 1072 -44.23 -44.18 3.22
CA ARG A 1072 -45.23 -43.32 2.58
C ARG A 1072 -44.76 -42.88 1.21
#